data_AF-A0A351DUN4-F1
#
_entry.id   AF-A0A351DUN4-F1
#
_cell.length_a   1.000
_cell.length_b   1.000
_cell.length_c   1.000
_cell.angle_alpha   90.00
_cell.angle_beta   90.00
_cell.angle_gamma   90.00
#
_symmetry.space_group_name_H-M   'P 1'
#
loop_
_entity.id
_entity.type
_entity.pdbx_description
1 polymer ?
#
loop_
_entity_poly.entity_id
_entity_poly.type
_entity_poly.pdbx_seq_one_letter_code
_entity_poly.pdbx_strand_id
1 'polypeptide(L)'
;MKEADVRMVIPAKYPGAYDVSDPYLARLVGLDELKHWELAPQNAALLHAAGVPIAFSGRGIKDPLGMLSGVRRAVEEGLPESAALEALTTAPASWIGMGQELGSLKEGRVANVLVTDGPLFEASTHVVEHWVAGKATSLRDRHPLQLGGTYTLTMNDSVMALSVKGEPGSWKATWMVNDTTEKKVSLSLDNRTVVLGIPTDDGPIRLTGNVWMESRIWEGSGQLANGDWHQWSAIRSDESAEDAATEDAEQVADTAAPAVEGNMEASEDMDLSGIVYPFAAYGMSELPEEETVWIRSATVWTCEDEGVLNEADVLIHEGQILAVGPNLQPSDLLPDDARVVEVDGKGKHVTPGVIDEHTHIAVDRGVNEGTQASSAEVWIGHAIDSEDVNMYRQLAGGVTCAQVLHGSANPIGGQSAIIKFRWGSTPQGLLYEHATPFIKFALGENVKQSNWGDGYRTRFPQTRMGVEQVYYDHFIRAREYGAAQAQYRADLRNAKRRDLKAGRGPLAPRVDLEMETLLEIVNHERFITCHSYRQDEINMLMHVADSMGFRLNTFTHILEGYKVADKMSQHGAGGSSFSDWWAYKYEVKDAIPYNGAVMHYQGIVTAFNSDDAEMARRLNQEAAKAVKYGRVSEEEALKFVTLNPAKLLHIDHKTGSLKVGKEADVVVWSDHPLSIEAKAEKTYVEGVLRFDLERDQTLREAMRKERARLTARMNGARGGGGEGGNKRPTEQVESHYHCDTLTDENR
;
A
#
# COMPACT_ATOMS: atom_id res chain seq x y z
N MET A 1 6.34 11.88 -11.01
CA MET A 1 7.72 12.09 -10.49
C MET A 1 8.59 12.88 -11.47
N LYS A 2 8.80 12.41 -12.71
CA LYS A 2 9.57 13.12 -13.74
C LYS A 2 9.06 14.54 -14.01
N GLU A 3 7.76 14.69 -14.20
CA GLU A 3 7.11 16.00 -14.43
C GLU A 3 7.31 17.00 -13.28
N ALA A 4 7.45 16.47 -12.07
CA ALA A 4 7.65 17.26 -10.85
C ALA A 4 9.14 17.45 -10.49
N ASP A 5 10.07 17.03 -11.35
CA ASP A 5 11.53 17.06 -11.12
C ASP A 5 11.96 16.47 -9.77
N VAL A 6 11.29 15.37 -9.36
CA VAL A 6 11.57 14.70 -8.10
C VAL A 6 12.81 13.81 -8.23
N ARG A 7 13.71 13.95 -7.25
CA ARG A 7 14.90 13.10 -7.08
C ARG A 7 14.62 12.04 -6.03
N MET A 8 15.04 10.80 -6.28
CA MET A 8 14.70 9.66 -5.43
C MET A 8 15.93 9.06 -4.75
N VAL A 9 15.88 8.95 -3.42
CA VAL A 9 16.84 8.14 -2.66
C VAL A 9 16.19 6.80 -2.36
N ILE A 10 16.71 5.72 -2.95
CA ILE A 10 16.14 4.38 -2.85
C ILE A 10 17.04 3.45 -2.02
N PRO A 11 16.47 2.51 -1.24
CA PRO A 11 17.28 1.57 -0.48
C PRO A 11 17.99 0.58 -1.42
N ALA A 12 19.27 0.30 -1.15
CA ALA A 12 19.98 -0.84 -1.76
C ALA A 12 19.69 -2.17 -1.02
N LYS A 13 18.90 -2.13 0.06
CA LYS A 13 18.41 -3.30 0.76
C LYS A 13 17.09 -3.77 0.15
N TYR A 14 17.08 -5.00 -0.31
CA TYR A 14 15.87 -5.65 -0.82
C TYR A 14 15.24 -6.60 0.20
N PRO A 15 13.94 -6.89 0.08
CA PRO A 15 13.27 -7.97 0.82
C PRO A 15 14.01 -9.32 0.70
N GLY A 16 14.14 -10.01 1.84
CA GLY A 16 14.62 -11.40 1.89
C GLY A 16 13.52 -12.39 1.52
N ALA A 17 13.90 -13.62 1.15
CA ALA A 17 12.95 -14.67 0.82
C ALA A 17 12.17 -15.13 2.05
N TYR A 18 10.93 -15.59 1.86
CA TYR A 18 10.12 -16.22 2.89
C TYR A 18 10.41 -17.72 2.99
N ASP A 19 10.28 -18.29 4.20
CA ASP A 19 10.31 -19.73 4.40
C ASP A 19 8.96 -20.36 3.99
N VAL A 20 8.80 -20.64 2.70
CA VAL A 20 7.59 -21.22 2.11
C VAL A 20 7.59 -22.77 2.09
N SER A 21 8.28 -23.41 3.04
CA SER A 21 8.46 -24.88 3.09
C SER A 21 7.21 -25.57 3.59
N ASP A 22 6.54 -24.92 4.54
CA ASP A 22 5.24 -25.30 5.04
C ASP A 22 4.14 -24.62 4.20
N PRO A 23 3.33 -25.39 3.44
CA PRO A 23 2.26 -24.83 2.62
C PRO A 23 1.15 -24.15 3.42
N TYR A 24 0.98 -24.45 4.72
CA TYR A 24 0.02 -23.76 5.57
C TYR A 24 0.52 -22.37 5.96
N LEU A 25 1.79 -22.26 6.34
CA LEU A 25 2.40 -20.97 6.66
C LEU A 25 2.59 -20.10 5.40
N ALA A 26 2.94 -20.70 4.27
CA ALA A 26 3.11 -19.98 3.00
C ALA A 26 1.85 -19.24 2.52
N ARG A 27 0.65 -19.70 2.92
CA ARG A 27 -0.62 -19.03 2.61
C ARG A 27 -0.79 -17.68 3.31
N LEU A 28 -0.04 -17.44 4.39
CA LEU A 28 -0.07 -16.18 5.13
C LEU A 28 0.69 -15.06 4.42
N VAL A 29 1.48 -15.38 3.38
CA VAL A 29 2.24 -14.40 2.61
C VAL A 29 1.36 -13.87 1.49
N GLY A 30 1.17 -12.55 1.42
CA GLY A 30 0.43 -11.88 0.35
C GLY A 30 1.05 -12.11 -1.03
N LEU A 31 0.27 -11.97 -2.11
CA LEU A 31 0.84 -12.06 -3.46
C LEU A 31 1.74 -10.85 -3.75
N ASP A 32 1.31 -9.68 -3.29
CA ASP A 32 2.06 -8.43 -3.21
C ASP A 32 3.42 -8.62 -2.52
N GLU A 33 3.48 -9.30 -1.37
CA GLU A 33 4.76 -9.58 -0.68
C GLU A 33 5.69 -10.49 -1.50
N LEU A 34 5.14 -11.53 -2.15
CA LEU A 34 5.91 -12.43 -3.02
C LEU A 34 6.45 -11.67 -4.24
N LYS A 35 5.63 -10.81 -4.85
CA LYS A 35 6.02 -9.97 -5.99
C LYS A 35 7.01 -8.88 -5.57
N HIS A 36 6.84 -8.28 -4.40
CA HIS A 36 7.79 -7.31 -3.85
C HIS A 36 9.18 -7.95 -3.68
N TRP A 37 9.25 -9.19 -3.20
CA TRP A 37 10.50 -9.94 -3.11
C TRP A 37 11.22 -10.08 -4.46
N GLU A 38 10.47 -10.42 -5.50
CA GLU A 38 11.00 -10.63 -6.85
C GLU A 38 11.40 -9.31 -7.53
N LEU A 39 10.52 -8.30 -7.49
CA LEU A 39 10.60 -7.11 -8.34
C LEU A 39 11.34 -5.94 -7.69
N ALA A 40 11.48 -5.89 -6.36
CA ALA A 40 12.16 -4.77 -5.68
C ALA A 40 13.58 -4.45 -6.23
N PRO A 41 14.43 -5.42 -6.61
CA PRO A 41 15.71 -5.16 -7.26
C PRO A 41 15.62 -4.37 -8.58
N GLN A 42 14.55 -4.55 -9.35
CA GLN A 42 14.34 -3.88 -10.64
C GLN A 42 13.96 -2.40 -10.48
N ASN A 43 13.56 -1.96 -9.30
CA ASN A 43 13.06 -0.60 -9.04
C ASN A 43 14.04 0.49 -9.52
N ALA A 44 15.35 0.30 -9.30
CA ALA A 44 16.36 1.25 -9.76
C ALA A 44 16.42 1.36 -11.29
N ALA A 45 16.35 0.23 -11.99
CA ALA A 45 16.35 0.17 -13.44
C ALA A 45 15.09 0.82 -14.02
N LEU A 46 13.93 0.56 -13.43
CA LEU A 46 12.65 1.13 -13.83
C LEU A 46 12.61 2.66 -13.66
N LEU A 47 13.09 3.17 -12.52
CA LEU A 47 13.20 4.61 -12.27
C LEU A 47 14.16 5.27 -13.28
N HIS A 48 15.30 4.64 -13.54
CA HIS A 48 16.27 5.12 -14.51
C HIS A 48 15.67 5.17 -15.93
N ALA A 49 15.00 4.10 -16.36
CA ALA A 49 14.34 4.02 -17.66
C ALA A 49 13.24 5.08 -17.82
N ALA A 50 12.51 5.39 -16.74
CA ALA A 50 11.54 6.49 -16.71
C ALA A 50 12.20 7.89 -16.72
N GLY A 51 13.51 7.98 -16.57
CA GLY A 51 14.26 9.24 -16.50
C GLY A 51 14.17 9.93 -15.15
N VAL A 52 13.93 9.20 -14.06
CA VAL A 52 13.92 9.71 -12.69
C VAL A 52 15.35 9.61 -12.11
N PRO A 53 15.96 10.73 -11.66
CA PRO A 53 17.26 10.69 -11.02
C PRO A 53 17.23 9.90 -9.70
N ILE A 54 18.17 8.97 -9.53
CA ILE A 54 18.26 8.09 -8.35
C ILE A 54 19.60 8.21 -7.61
N ALA A 55 19.56 7.96 -6.30
CA ALA A 55 20.72 7.68 -5.47
C ALA A 55 20.40 6.54 -4.50
N PHE A 56 21.42 5.77 -4.09
CA PHE A 56 21.23 4.65 -3.16
C PHE A 56 21.39 5.05 -1.69
N SER A 57 20.64 4.38 -0.81
CA SER A 57 20.75 4.46 0.64
C SER A 57 21.11 3.12 1.25
N GLY A 58 21.99 3.14 2.25
CA GLY A 58 22.34 2.00 3.09
C GLY A 58 21.34 1.70 4.20
N ARG A 59 20.17 2.38 4.24
CA ARG A 59 19.17 2.18 5.31
C ARG A 59 18.80 0.70 5.45
N GLY A 60 18.99 0.17 6.66
CA GLY A 60 18.64 -1.20 7.03
C GLY A 60 19.67 -2.27 6.67
N ILE A 61 20.75 -1.92 5.96
CA ILE A 61 21.89 -2.80 5.70
C ILE A 61 22.69 -2.96 7.00
N LYS A 62 23.04 -4.21 7.34
CA LYS A 62 23.77 -4.53 8.58
C LYS A 62 25.25 -4.81 8.30
N ASP A 63 25.56 -5.53 7.22
CA ASP A 63 26.92 -5.73 6.76
C ASP A 63 27.46 -4.49 6.01
N PRO A 64 28.63 -3.94 6.38
CA PRO A 64 29.28 -2.87 5.63
C PRO A 64 29.43 -3.12 4.13
N LEU A 65 29.50 -4.39 3.66
CA LEU A 65 29.57 -4.73 2.24
C LEU A 65 28.20 -4.87 1.55
N GLY A 66 27.10 -4.88 2.31
CA GLY A 66 25.75 -5.10 1.80
C GLY A 66 25.25 -4.02 0.82
N MET A 67 25.85 -2.82 0.83
CA MET A 67 25.47 -1.76 -0.10
C MET A 67 25.91 -2.07 -1.53
N LEU A 68 27.16 -2.56 -1.70
CA LEU A 68 27.67 -2.90 -3.03
C LEU A 68 26.94 -4.12 -3.60
N SER A 69 26.67 -5.14 -2.77
CA SER A 69 25.91 -6.32 -3.22
C SER A 69 24.48 -5.97 -3.63
N GLY A 70 23.81 -5.07 -2.91
CA GLY A 70 22.52 -4.51 -3.31
C GLY A 70 22.57 -3.83 -4.68
N VAL A 71 23.55 -2.94 -4.91
CA VAL A 71 23.67 -2.27 -6.22
C VAL A 71 24.03 -3.24 -7.34
N ARG A 72 24.87 -4.25 -7.09
CA ARG A 72 25.15 -5.32 -8.06
C ARG A 72 23.87 -6.04 -8.49
N ARG A 73 23.01 -6.40 -7.53
CA ARG A 73 21.72 -7.01 -7.82
C ARG A 73 20.81 -6.10 -8.65
N ALA A 74 20.85 -4.78 -8.45
CA ALA A 74 20.13 -3.83 -9.31
C ALA A 74 20.65 -3.82 -10.75
N VAL A 75 21.97 -3.96 -10.94
CA VAL A 75 22.63 -4.04 -12.25
C VAL A 75 22.29 -5.36 -12.96
N GLU A 76 22.34 -6.48 -12.23
CA GLU A 76 21.90 -7.80 -12.72
C GLU A 76 20.45 -7.77 -13.22
N GLU A 77 19.62 -6.94 -12.59
CA GLU A 77 18.19 -6.76 -12.88
C GLU A 77 17.92 -5.60 -13.86
N GLY A 78 18.95 -5.11 -14.56
CA GLY A 78 18.82 -4.24 -15.73
C GLY A 78 19.22 -2.77 -15.54
N LEU A 79 19.74 -2.36 -14.38
CA LEU A 79 20.27 -1.00 -14.20
C LEU A 79 21.62 -0.87 -14.94
N PRO A 80 21.80 0.10 -15.86
CA PRO A 80 23.09 0.30 -16.51
C PRO A 80 24.21 0.60 -15.49
N GLU A 81 25.39 0.00 -15.66
CA GLU A 81 26.53 0.18 -14.75
C GLU A 81 26.92 1.66 -14.58
N SER A 82 26.83 2.45 -15.64
CA SER A 82 27.09 3.89 -15.60
C SER A 82 26.10 4.62 -14.68
N ALA A 83 24.82 4.29 -14.77
CA ALA A 83 23.76 4.83 -13.92
C ALA A 83 23.93 4.38 -12.46
N ALA A 84 24.30 3.12 -12.24
CA ALA A 84 24.61 2.59 -10.91
C ALA A 84 25.78 3.33 -10.25
N LEU A 85 26.86 3.58 -11.01
CA LEU A 85 28.02 4.33 -10.53
C LEU A 85 27.66 5.79 -10.22
N GLU A 86 26.91 6.44 -11.09
CA GLU A 86 26.40 7.80 -10.87
C GLU A 86 25.54 7.89 -9.61
N ALA A 87 24.62 6.95 -9.40
CA ALA A 87 23.75 6.85 -8.23
C ALA A 87 24.51 6.64 -6.90
N LEU A 88 25.72 6.08 -6.97
CA LEU A 88 26.64 5.93 -5.84
C LEU A 88 27.57 7.12 -5.63
N THR A 89 27.79 7.96 -6.65
CA THR A 89 28.90 8.93 -6.67
C THR A 89 28.43 10.35 -7.02
N THR A 90 28.29 10.68 -8.30
CA THR A 90 28.01 12.04 -8.77
C THR A 90 26.64 12.55 -8.34
N ALA A 91 25.60 11.72 -8.37
CA ALA A 91 24.24 12.11 -8.01
C ALA A 91 24.15 12.54 -6.52
N PRO A 92 24.48 11.70 -5.53
CA PRO A 92 24.41 12.10 -4.12
C PRO A 92 25.33 13.30 -3.81
N ALA A 93 26.55 13.34 -4.36
CA ALA A 93 27.46 14.48 -4.18
C ALA A 93 26.85 15.80 -4.69
N SER A 94 26.21 15.78 -5.85
CA SER A 94 25.52 16.93 -6.41
C SER A 94 24.34 17.37 -5.55
N TRP A 95 23.52 16.43 -5.08
CA TRP A 95 22.31 16.72 -4.33
C TRP A 95 22.58 17.37 -2.96
N ILE A 96 23.71 17.05 -2.35
CA ILE A 96 24.17 17.69 -1.10
C ILE A 96 25.05 18.93 -1.33
N GLY A 97 25.19 19.39 -2.57
CA GLY A 97 25.98 20.58 -2.91
C GLY A 97 27.50 20.39 -2.96
N MET A 98 27.99 19.15 -2.88
CA MET A 98 29.42 18.80 -2.88
C MET A 98 29.94 18.31 -4.24
N GLY A 99 29.18 18.49 -5.33
CA GLY A 99 29.52 18.00 -6.66
C GLY A 99 30.80 18.60 -7.27
N GLN A 100 31.38 19.65 -6.67
CA GLN A 100 32.69 20.19 -7.07
C GLN A 100 33.87 19.49 -6.37
N GLU A 101 33.65 18.92 -5.19
CA GLU A 101 34.69 18.31 -4.37
C GLU A 101 34.68 16.78 -4.44
N LEU A 102 33.50 16.18 -4.60
CA LEU A 102 33.26 14.73 -4.49
C LEU A 102 32.60 14.15 -5.75
N GLY A 103 32.52 12.82 -5.79
CA GLY A 103 31.71 12.06 -6.75
C GLY A 103 32.34 11.84 -8.13
N SER A 104 33.52 12.39 -8.43
CA SER A 104 34.23 12.06 -9.68
C SER A 104 35.74 12.21 -9.55
N LEU A 105 36.48 11.51 -10.42
CA LEU A 105 37.94 11.57 -10.51
C LEU A 105 38.37 12.68 -11.47
N LYS A 106 38.26 13.94 -11.03
CA LYS A 106 38.74 15.12 -11.77
C LYS A 106 39.89 15.80 -11.02
N GLU A 107 40.77 16.47 -11.76
CA GLU A 107 41.85 17.26 -11.20
C GLU A 107 41.31 18.32 -10.20
N GLY A 108 41.98 18.46 -9.06
CA GLY A 108 41.60 19.41 -8.01
C GLY A 108 40.53 18.92 -7.02
N ARG A 109 39.96 17.72 -7.21
CA ARG A 109 38.97 17.12 -6.30
C ARG A 109 39.59 16.32 -5.15
N VAL A 110 38.80 16.04 -4.12
CA VAL A 110 39.23 15.20 -2.99
C VAL A 110 39.48 13.77 -3.51
N ALA A 111 40.66 13.24 -3.21
CA ALA A 111 41.07 11.90 -3.64
C ALA A 111 40.38 10.79 -2.83
N ASN A 112 39.09 10.58 -3.11
CA ASN A 112 38.31 9.42 -2.68
C ASN A 112 38.27 8.41 -3.83
N VAL A 113 39.07 7.35 -3.73
CA VAL A 113 39.30 6.38 -4.81
C VAL A 113 39.02 4.98 -4.33
N LEU A 114 38.33 4.19 -5.14
CA LEU A 114 38.14 2.76 -4.92
C LEU A 114 38.96 1.99 -5.95
N VAL A 115 39.75 1.02 -5.52
CA VAL A 115 40.54 0.15 -6.38
C VAL A 115 40.01 -1.26 -6.28
N THR A 116 39.63 -1.84 -7.41
CA THR A 116 39.10 -3.19 -7.54
C THR A 116 40.00 -4.04 -8.42
N ASP A 117 39.92 -5.37 -8.25
CA ASP A 117 40.65 -6.36 -9.08
C ASP A 117 39.91 -6.74 -10.39
N GLY A 118 38.74 -6.15 -10.62
CA GLY A 118 37.92 -6.29 -11.81
C GLY A 118 36.86 -5.18 -11.93
N PRO A 119 35.95 -5.24 -12.91
CA PRO A 119 34.81 -4.33 -13.03
C PRO A 119 33.95 -4.30 -11.76
N LEU A 120 33.64 -3.10 -11.25
CA LEU A 120 33.07 -2.90 -9.91
C LEU A 120 31.81 -3.74 -9.63
N PHE A 121 30.95 -3.89 -10.64
CA PHE A 121 29.63 -4.51 -10.48
C PHE A 121 29.61 -6.02 -10.77
N GLU A 122 30.73 -6.64 -11.15
CA GLU A 122 30.81 -8.09 -11.27
C GLU A 122 30.81 -8.75 -9.89
N ALA A 123 30.05 -9.85 -9.74
CA ALA A 123 29.93 -10.57 -8.48
C ALA A 123 31.29 -11.07 -7.94
N SER A 124 32.20 -11.47 -8.83
CA SER A 124 33.56 -11.93 -8.53
C SER A 124 34.55 -10.83 -8.18
N THR A 125 34.20 -9.55 -8.40
CA THR A 125 35.11 -8.43 -8.16
C THR A 125 35.21 -8.11 -6.68
N HIS A 126 36.41 -7.84 -6.23
CA HIS A 126 36.71 -7.47 -4.86
C HIS A 126 37.36 -6.09 -4.76
N VAL A 127 37.06 -5.40 -3.66
CA VAL A 127 37.77 -4.18 -3.32
C VAL A 127 39.14 -4.55 -2.78
N VAL A 128 40.17 -4.10 -3.48
CA VAL A 128 41.58 -4.32 -3.11
C VAL A 128 42.04 -3.25 -2.15
N GLU A 129 41.70 -2.00 -2.44
CA GLU A 129 42.19 -0.83 -1.72
C GLU A 129 41.17 0.31 -1.83
N HIS A 130 41.07 1.15 -0.80
CA HIS A 130 40.35 2.40 -0.88
C HIS A 130 41.21 3.55 -0.39
N TRP A 131 40.97 4.73 -0.94
CA TRP A 131 41.62 5.97 -0.58
C TRP A 131 40.56 6.93 -0.07
N VAL A 132 40.76 7.50 1.12
CA VAL A 132 39.91 8.57 1.65
C VAL A 132 40.77 9.81 1.84
N ALA A 133 40.43 10.89 1.13
CA ALA A 133 41.20 12.13 1.09
C ALA A 133 42.71 11.89 0.86
N GLY A 134 43.04 10.98 -0.05
CA GLY A 134 44.42 10.65 -0.41
C GLY A 134 45.14 9.69 0.54
N LYS A 135 44.46 9.15 1.57
CA LYS A 135 45.03 8.14 2.48
C LYS A 135 44.56 6.75 2.09
N ALA A 136 45.49 5.89 1.72
CA ALA A 136 45.25 4.50 1.33
C ALA A 136 44.98 3.59 2.53
N THR A 137 44.01 2.69 2.36
CA THR A 137 43.77 1.52 3.22
C THR A 137 43.72 0.29 2.33
N SER A 138 44.67 -0.62 2.51
CA SER A 138 44.67 -1.92 1.81
C SER A 138 43.70 -2.88 2.49
N LEU A 139 42.78 -3.46 1.72
CA LEU A 139 41.82 -4.46 2.20
C LEU A 139 42.22 -5.88 1.82
N ARG A 140 43.01 -6.03 0.76
CA ARG A 140 43.56 -7.32 0.33
C ARG A 140 45.03 -7.16 -0.02
N ASP A 141 45.83 -8.13 0.39
CA ASP A 141 47.21 -8.19 -0.06
C ASP A 141 47.23 -8.49 -1.57
N ARG A 142 47.95 -7.66 -2.34
CA ARG A 142 48.14 -7.83 -3.78
C ARG A 142 49.04 -9.04 -4.09
N HIS A 143 49.74 -9.57 -3.09
CA HIS A 143 50.64 -10.72 -3.21
C HIS A 143 50.40 -11.72 -2.07
N PRO A 144 49.24 -12.40 -2.02
CA PRO A 144 48.92 -13.32 -0.94
C PRO A 144 49.92 -14.48 -0.86
N LEU A 145 50.27 -14.91 0.36
CA LEU A 145 51.11 -16.08 0.59
C LEU A 145 50.39 -17.36 0.11
N GLN A 146 51.07 -18.12 -0.74
CA GLN A 146 50.61 -19.42 -1.22
C GLN A 146 51.03 -20.52 -0.24
N LEU A 147 50.11 -21.01 0.60
CA LEU A 147 50.42 -22.02 1.61
C LEU A 147 50.30 -23.46 1.08
N GLY A 148 49.87 -23.67 -0.16
CA GLY A 148 49.67 -25.00 -0.73
C GLY A 148 50.94 -25.87 -0.68
N GLY A 149 50.80 -27.11 -0.21
CA GLY A 149 51.88 -28.10 -0.19
C GLY A 149 51.85 -29.02 1.03
N THR A 150 52.85 -29.90 1.10
CA THR A 150 53.09 -30.79 2.23
C THR A 150 54.22 -30.25 3.08
N TYR A 151 54.01 -30.25 4.39
CA TYR A 151 54.92 -29.71 5.38
C TYR A 151 55.30 -30.76 6.40
N THR A 152 56.58 -30.81 6.74
CA THR A 152 57.08 -31.58 7.88
C THR A 152 57.13 -30.66 9.08
N LEU A 153 56.15 -30.79 9.98
CA LEU A 153 56.06 -30.04 11.22
C LEU A 153 56.82 -30.80 12.31
N THR A 154 57.81 -30.13 12.90
CA THR A 154 58.63 -30.65 13.98
C THR A 154 58.38 -29.83 15.25
N MET A 155 58.11 -30.52 16.36
CA MET A 155 57.96 -29.92 17.67
C MET A 155 58.44 -30.93 18.74
N ASN A 156 59.48 -30.57 19.48
CA ASN A 156 60.25 -31.51 20.33
C ASN A 156 60.74 -32.72 19.50
N ASP A 157 60.54 -33.95 20.01
CA ASP A 157 60.88 -35.22 19.32
C ASP A 157 59.75 -35.71 18.41
N SER A 158 58.66 -34.95 18.25
CA SER A 158 57.50 -35.33 17.44
C SER A 158 57.57 -34.69 16.06
N VAL A 159 57.41 -35.52 15.02
CA VAL A 159 57.37 -35.10 13.61
C VAL A 159 55.99 -35.45 13.04
N MET A 160 55.34 -34.48 12.41
CA MET A 160 54.01 -34.58 11.83
C MET A 160 54.03 -34.15 10.36
N ALA A 161 53.35 -34.92 9.50
CA ALA A 161 53.13 -34.54 8.10
C ALA A 161 51.81 -33.78 7.95
N LEU A 162 51.91 -32.51 7.56
CA LEU A 162 50.77 -31.61 7.39
C LEU A 162 50.55 -31.35 5.89
N SER A 163 49.38 -31.68 5.35
CA SER A 163 48.97 -31.32 3.99
C SER A 163 48.08 -30.08 4.02
N VAL A 164 48.40 -29.09 3.20
CA VAL A 164 47.64 -27.83 3.09
C VAL A 164 47.17 -27.66 1.65
N LYS A 165 45.85 -27.53 1.46
CA LYS A 165 45.19 -27.36 0.16
C LYS A 165 44.21 -26.18 0.21
N GLY A 166 43.93 -25.57 -0.93
CA GLY A 166 42.97 -24.47 -1.06
C GLY A 166 43.55 -23.24 -1.76
N GLU A 167 42.90 -22.10 -1.57
CA GLU A 167 43.28 -20.80 -2.14
C GLU A 167 43.52 -19.77 -1.03
N PRO A 168 44.24 -18.67 -1.31
CA PRO A 168 44.42 -17.57 -0.36
C PRO A 168 43.15 -17.14 0.37
N GLY A 169 43.15 -17.25 1.70
CA GLY A 169 41.99 -16.92 2.56
C GLY A 169 41.04 -18.09 2.86
N SER A 170 41.21 -19.25 2.23
CA SER A 170 40.38 -20.45 2.41
C SER A 170 41.21 -21.74 2.44
N TRP A 171 42.28 -21.73 3.23
CA TRP A 171 43.19 -22.87 3.38
C TRP A 171 42.61 -23.97 4.27
N LYS A 172 42.73 -25.23 3.83
CA LYS A 172 42.38 -26.43 4.61
C LYS A 172 43.64 -27.22 4.91
N ALA A 173 43.87 -27.50 6.19
CA ALA A 173 45.02 -28.27 6.66
C ALA A 173 44.58 -29.63 7.22
N THR A 174 45.30 -30.69 6.87
CA THR A 174 45.11 -32.04 7.39
C THR A 174 46.43 -32.60 7.90
N TRP A 175 46.38 -33.26 9.05
CA TRP A 175 47.49 -34.03 9.59
C TRP A 175 47.32 -35.49 9.19
N MET A 176 48.30 -36.03 8.47
CA MET A 176 48.37 -37.45 8.12
C MET A 176 49.00 -38.22 9.28
N VAL A 177 48.20 -39.06 9.96
CA VAL A 177 48.66 -39.90 11.08
C VAL A 177 49.27 -41.21 10.56
N ASN A 178 48.71 -41.76 9.49
CA ASN A 178 49.19 -42.90 8.71
C ASN A 178 48.51 -42.89 7.32
N ASP A 179 48.85 -43.85 6.45
CA ASP A 179 48.37 -43.92 5.06
C ASP A 179 46.83 -43.99 4.90
N THR A 180 46.06 -44.25 5.97
CA THR A 180 44.59 -44.36 5.92
C THR A 180 43.85 -43.42 6.88
N THR A 181 44.57 -42.64 7.70
CA THR A 181 43.98 -41.82 8.77
C THR A 181 44.45 -40.37 8.69
N GLU A 182 43.52 -39.48 8.33
CA GLU A 182 43.73 -38.03 8.35
C GLU A 182 42.94 -37.37 9.48
N LYS A 183 43.57 -36.46 10.23
CA LYS A 183 42.90 -35.60 11.21
C LYS A 183 42.86 -34.16 10.69
N LYS A 184 41.68 -33.52 10.75
CA LYS A 184 41.52 -32.11 10.35
C LYS A 184 42.28 -31.19 11.32
N VAL A 185 43.09 -30.29 10.77
CA VAL A 185 43.80 -29.26 11.53
C VAL A 185 43.12 -27.92 11.26
N SER A 186 42.79 -27.17 12.31
CA SER A 186 42.35 -25.79 12.10
C SER A 186 43.55 -24.94 11.71
N LEU A 187 43.41 -24.15 10.65
CA LEU A 187 44.44 -23.25 10.17
C LEU A 187 43.81 -21.88 9.92
N SER A 188 44.45 -20.85 10.46
CA SER A 188 44.15 -19.46 10.13
C SER A 188 45.45 -18.73 9.79
N LEU A 189 45.39 -17.86 8.78
CA LEU A 189 46.50 -17.02 8.35
C LEU A 189 46.03 -15.57 8.39
N ASP A 190 46.73 -14.75 9.15
CA ASP A 190 46.58 -13.29 9.14
C ASP A 190 47.92 -12.66 8.74
N ASN A 191 47.95 -12.08 7.54
CA ASN A 191 49.17 -11.66 6.85
C ASN A 191 50.23 -12.78 6.80
N ARG A 192 51.21 -12.74 7.72
CA ARG A 192 52.28 -13.75 7.83
C ARG A 192 52.17 -14.61 9.08
N THR A 193 51.24 -14.31 9.99
CA THR A 193 51.04 -15.08 11.22
C THR A 193 50.14 -16.27 10.94
N VAL A 194 50.66 -17.47 11.13
CA VAL A 194 49.90 -18.72 11.04
C VAL A 194 49.53 -19.21 12.43
N VAL A 195 48.28 -19.64 12.60
CA VAL A 195 47.79 -20.30 13.81
C VAL A 195 47.22 -21.65 13.44
N LEU A 196 47.72 -22.70 14.09
CA LEU A 196 47.27 -24.08 13.89
C LEU A 196 46.66 -24.64 15.18
N GLY A 197 45.51 -25.31 15.05
CA GLY A 197 44.93 -26.12 16.12
C GLY A 197 44.91 -27.58 15.72
N ILE A 198 45.71 -28.39 16.40
CA ILE A 198 45.86 -29.82 16.11
C ILE A 198 45.12 -30.63 17.18
N PRO A 199 44.09 -31.40 16.82
CA PRO A 199 43.38 -32.23 17.77
C PRO A 199 44.21 -33.48 18.13
N THR A 200 44.49 -33.66 19.42
CA THR A 200 45.12 -34.88 19.94
C THR A 200 44.25 -35.50 21.04
N ASP A 201 44.49 -36.77 21.36
CA ASP A 201 43.67 -37.54 22.30
C ASP A 201 43.83 -37.02 23.74
N ASP A 202 44.94 -36.35 24.04
CA ASP A 202 45.24 -35.73 25.34
C ASP A 202 44.77 -34.26 25.44
N GLY A 203 44.23 -33.69 24.36
CA GLY A 203 43.76 -32.30 24.25
C GLY A 203 44.35 -31.55 23.04
N PRO A 204 43.81 -30.38 22.66
CA PRO A 204 44.26 -29.66 21.46
C PRO A 204 45.62 -28.98 21.67
N ILE A 205 46.53 -29.18 20.72
CA ILE A 205 47.78 -28.42 20.62
C ILE A 205 47.49 -27.14 19.83
N ARG A 206 47.95 -25.99 20.33
CA ARG A 206 47.76 -24.68 19.70
C ARG A 206 49.10 -24.08 19.33
N LEU A 207 49.36 -23.92 18.05
CA LEU A 207 50.62 -23.39 17.52
C LEU A 207 50.38 -22.00 16.94
N THR A 208 51.29 -21.07 17.21
CA THR A 208 51.32 -19.77 16.53
C THR A 208 52.73 -19.49 16.03
N GLY A 209 52.87 -18.93 14.83
CA GLY A 209 54.16 -18.68 14.23
C GLY A 209 54.08 -17.78 13.01
N ASN A 210 55.23 -17.49 12.42
CA ASN A 210 55.34 -16.69 11.20
C ASN A 210 55.72 -17.56 10.01
N VAL A 211 55.22 -17.16 8.83
CA VAL A 211 55.47 -17.79 7.54
C VAL A 211 56.56 -17.00 6.81
N TRP A 212 57.61 -17.70 6.37
CA TRP A 212 58.81 -17.16 5.73
C TRP A 212 59.08 -17.81 4.38
N MET A 213 59.95 -17.17 3.57
CA MET A 213 60.47 -17.70 2.30
C MET A 213 59.38 -18.26 1.37
N GLU A 214 58.43 -17.42 0.94
CA GLU A 214 57.32 -17.85 0.04
C GLU A 214 56.58 -19.10 0.54
N SER A 215 56.31 -19.09 1.85
CA SER A 215 55.62 -20.16 2.57
C SER A 215 56.41 -21.44 2.79
N ARG A 216 57.70 -21.51 2.45
CA ARG A 216 58.52 -22.71 2.63
C ARG A 216 58.81 -23.05 4.09
N ILE A 217 58.90 -22.05 4.97
CA ILE A 217 59.28 -22.25 6.37
C ILE A 217 58.30 -21.53 7.27
N TRP A 218 57.70 -22.27 8.20
CA TRP A 218 56.87 -21.72 9.27
C TRP A 218 57.58 -21.98 10.58
N GLU A 219 57.65 -21.00 11.48
CA GLU A 219 58.30 -21.17 12.77
C GLU A 219 57.61 -20.33 13.84
N GLY A 220 57.61 -20.84 15.07
CA GLY A 220 57.09 -20.10 16.21
C GLY A 220 56.97 -20.96 17.45
N SER A 221 56.06 -20.56 18.33
CA SER A 221 55.84 -21.21 19.62
C SER A 221 54.41 -21.70 19.75
N GLY A 222 54.22 -22.83 20.42
CA GLY A 222 52.92 -23.43 20.64
C GLY A 222 52.76 -23.97 22.04
N GLN A 223 51.51 -24.08 22.47
CA GLN A 223 51.13 -24.62 23.77
C GLN A 223 50.57 -26.03 23.60
N LEU A 224 51.11 -26.97 24.36
CA LEU A 224 50.64 -28.35 24.44
C LEU A 224 49.37 -28.46 25.31
N ALA A 225 48.73 -29.63 25.26
CA ALA A 225 47.52 -29.91 26.04
C ALA A 225 47.74 -29.80 27.57
N ASN A 226 48.97 -30.04 28.03
CA ASN A 226 49.37 -29.91 29.44
C ASN A 226 49.67 -28.46 29.87
N GLY A 227 49.65 -27.49 28.94
CA GLY A 227 49.91 -26.07 29.19
C GLY A 227 51.35 -25.60 28.93
N ASP A 228 52.28 -26.50 28.64
CA ASP A 228 53.69 -26.17 28.39
C ASP A 228 53.91 -25.52 27.01
N TRP A 229 54.87 -24.60 26.93
CA TRP A 229 55.22 -23.89 25.70
C TRP A 229 56.47 -24.48 25.04
N HIS A 230 56.38 -24.74 23.74
CA HIS A 230 57.47 -25.30 22.94
C HIS A 230 57.65 -24.55 21.62
N GLN A 231 58.88 -24.55 21.10
CA GLN A 231 59.16 -24.06 19.76
C GLN A 231 58.81 -25.14 18.74
N TRP A 232 58.29 -24.72 17.59
CA TRP A 232 57.94 -25.59 16.48
C TRP A 232 58.40 -24.96 15.16
N SER A 233 58.63 -25.81 14.17
CA SER A 233 58.88 -25.38 12.81
C SER A 233 58.21 -26.32 11.82
N ALA A 234 57.66 -25.81 10.73
CA ALA A 234 57.19 -26.61 9.61
C ALA A 234 57.95 -26.22 8.34
N ILE A 235 58.54 -27.21 7.67
CA ILE A 235 59.30 -27.01 6.43
C ILE A 235 58.55 -27.69 5.31
N ARG A 236 58.28 -26.95 4.22
CA ARG A 236 57.66 -27.51 3.02
C ARG A 236 58.63 -28.48 2.36
N SER A 237 58.19 -29.72 2.16
CA SER A 237 58.95 -30.71 1.40
C SER A 237 58.75 -30.44 -0.09
N ASP A 238 59.79 -30.03 -0.79
CA ASP A 238 59.78 -29.87 -2.24
C ASP A 238 59.86 -31.26 -2.92
N GLU A 239 58.73 -31.95 -2.99
CA GLU A 239 58.45 -32.84 -4.13
C GLU A 239 57.30 -32.21 -4.91
N SER A 240 57.65 -31.70 -6.08
CA SER A 240 56.74 -31.28 -7.12
C SER A 240 55.94 -32.48 -7.62
N ALA A 241 54.63 -32.44 -7.42
CA ALA A 241 53.67 -33.09 -8.30
C ALA A 241 52.70 -32.00 -8.78
N GLU A 242 53.06 -31.36 -9.89
CA GLU A 242 52.06 -30.83 -10.82
C GLU A 242 51.36 -32.03 -11.51
N ASP A 243 50.12 -31.79 -11.91
CA ASP A 243 49.18 -32.68 -12.60
C ASP A 243 48.44 -33.75 -11.76
N ALA A 244 47.38 -33.29 -11.11
CA ALA A 244 46.09 -33.97 -11.17
C ALA A 244 45.00 -32.92 -11.40
N ALA A 245 44.89 -32.47 -12.65
CA ALA A 245 43.70 -31.80 -13.13
C ALA A 245 42.56 -32.84 -13.25
N THR A 246 41.37 -32.40 -12.82
CA THR A 246 40.03 -32.94 -13.13
C THR A 246 39.73 -34.37 -12.71
N GLU A 247 38.99 -34.52 -11.61
CA GLU A 247 37.77 -35.35 -11.53
C GLU A 247 37.11 -35.14 -10.16
N ASP A 248 35.96 -34.45 -10.16
CA ASP A 248 34.80 -34.56 -9.26
C ASP A 248 34.08 -33.21 -9.11
N ALA A 249 33.30 -32.87 -10.14
CA ALA A 249 32.20 -31.92 -10.02
C ALA A 249 31.16 -32.14 -11.14
N GLU A 250 30.62 -33.36 -11.30
CA GLU A 250 29.35 -33.56 -11.99
C GLU A 250 28.54 -34.67 -11.30
N GLN A 251 27.63 -34.25 -10.42
CA GLN A 251 26.26 -34.78 -10.31
C GLN A 251 25.54 -34.15 -9.12
N VAL A 252 25.03 -32.92 -9.28
CA VAL A 252 23.72 -32.52 -8.72
C VAL A 252 23.16 -31.37 -9.57
N ALA A 253 22.43 -31.70 -10.64
CA ALA A 253 21.32 -30.91 -11.17
C ALA A 253 20.81 -31.57 -12.45
N ASP A 254 19.89 -32.52 -12.33
CA ASP A 254 18.71 -32.50 -13.19
C ASP A 254 17.59 -33.29 -12.51
N THR A 255 16.74 -32.57 -11.78
CA THR A 255 15.34 -32.97 -11.65
C THR A 255 14.51 -31.80 -12.11
N ALA A 256 14.45 -31.60 -13.42
CA ALA A 256 13.26 -31.06 -14.05
C ALA A 256 12.06 -31.82 -13.48
N ALA A 257 11.23 -31.11 -12.70
CA ALA A 257 9.93 -31.62 -12.30
C ALA A 257 9.14 -31.92 -13.59
N PRO A 258 8.46 -33.08 -13.69
CA PRO A 258 7.64 -33.36 -14.85
C PRO A 258 6.54 -32.31 -14.96
N ALA A 259 6.54 -31.59 -16.09
CA ALA A 259 5.37 -30.86 -16.54
C ALA A 259 4.24 -31.88 -16.67
N VAL A 260 3.27 -31.79 -15.76
CA VAL A 260 1.99 -32.47 -15.92
C VAL A 260 1.28 -31.71 -17.02
N GLU A 261 1.38 -32.21 -18.25
CA GLU A 261 0.45 -31.87 -19.33
C GLU A 261 -0.93 -32.38 -18.93
N GLY A 262 -1.62 -31.58 -18.13
CA GLY A 262 -3.06 -31.62 -18.00
C GLY A 262 -3.63 -30.88 -19.20
N ASN A 263 -4.13 -31.63 -20.16
CA ASN A 263 -4.90 -31.13 -21.29
C ASN A 263 -6.17 -30.44 -20.75
N MET A 264 -6.09 -29.12 -20.56
CA MET A 264 -7.23 -28.24 -20.33
C MET A 264 -7.12 -27.14 -21.36
N GLU A 265 -8.17 -27.03 -22.17
CA GLU A 265 -8.28 -26.14 -23.32
C GLU A 265 -7.89 -24.71 -22.95
N ALA A 266 -7.01 -24.12 -23.75
CA ALA A 266 -6.42 -22.81 -23.53
C ALA A 266 -7.51 -21.71 -23.53
N SER A 267 -7.81 -21.18 -22.35
CA SER A 267 -8.20 -19.78 -22.20
C SER A 267 -6.94 -18.92 -22.32
N GLU A 268 -7.03 -17.73 -22.91
CA GLU A 268 -5.94 -16.75 -22.98
C GLU A 268 -5.31 -16.56 -21.58
N ASP A 269 -4.08 -17.04 -21.39
CA ASP A 269 -3.44 -17.05 -20.08
C ASP A 269 -2.97 -15.62 -19.72
N MET A 270 -3.59 -15.02 -18.70
CA MET A 270 -3.22 -13.69 -18.21
C MET A 270 -1.85 -13.73 -17.53
N ASP A 271 -0.88 -12.99 -18.08
CA ASP A 271 0.48 -12.89 -17.52
C ASP A 271 0.54 -11.84 -16.39
N LEU A 272 0.79 -12.31 -15.16
CA LEU A 272 0.96 -11.48 -13.97
C LEU A 272 2.40 -11.48 -13.46
N SER A 273 3.39 -11.90 -14.27
CA SER A 273 4.80 -11.96 -13.86
C SER A 273 5.40 -10.57 -13.64
N GLY A 274 4.99 -9.58 -14.42
CA GLY A 274 5.43 -8.19 -14.34
C GLY A 274 4.79 -7.37 -13.22
N ILE A 275 4.87 -6.04 -13.34
CA ILE A 275 4.17 -5.09 -12.48
C ILE A 275 2.67 -5.15 -12.80
N VAL A 276 1.85 -5.12 -11.75
CA VAL A 276 0.39 -5.07 -11.85
C VAL A 276 -0.14 -3.78 -11.22
N TYR A 277 -1.33 -3.36 -11.63
CA TYR A 277 -1.97 -2.12 -11.21
C TYR A 277 -3.37 -2.42 -10.62
N PRO A 278 -3.61 -2.10 -9.33
CA PRO A 278 -2.63 -1.65 -8.34
C PRO A 278 -1.65 -2.77 -7.98
N PHE A 279 -0.59 -2.48 -7.23
CA PHE A 279 0.39 -3.50 -6.83
C PHE A 279 -0.12 -4.39 -5.67
N ALA A 280 -1.31 -4.93 -5.84
CA ALA A 280 -2.02 -5.72 -4.85
C ALA A 280 -2.67 -6.96 -5.51
N ALA A 281 -3.29 -7.81 -4.68
CA ALA A 281 -4.15 -8.89 -5.18
C ALA A 281 -5.23 -8.32 -6.11
N TYR A 282 -5.56 -9.05 -7.19
CA TYR A 282 -6.49 -8.60 -8.23
C TYR A 282 -6.04 -7.38 -9.05
N GLY A 283 -4.75 -6.99 -8.98
CA GLY A 283 -4.16 -6.06 -9.94
C GLY A 283 -4.04 -6.66 -11.35
N MET A 284 -4.09 -5.79 -12.36
CA MET A 284 -3.97 -6.17 -13.77
C MET A 284 -2.69 -5.62 -14.38
N SER A 285 -2.13 -6.30 -15.37
CA SER A 285 -0.90 -5.86 -16.06
C SER A 285 -1.11 -4.60 -16.90
N GLU A 286 -2.36 -4.35 -17.30
CA GLU A 286 -2.80 -3.16 -18.02
C GLU A 286 -4.02 -2.56 -17.34
N LEU A 287 -4.14 -1.22 -17.39
CA LEU A 287 -5.32 -0.53 -16.88
C LEU A 287 -6.48 -0.69 -17.87
N PRO A 288 -7.72 -0.87 -17.39
CA PRO A 288 -8.86 -0.98 -18.28
C PRO A 288 -9.13 0.37 -18.95
N GLU A 289 -9.37 0.33 -20.25
CA GLU A 289 -9.67 1.51 -21.07
C GLU A 289 -11.18 1.72 -21.17
N GLU A 290 -11.56 2.91 -21.65
CA GLU A 290 -12.94 3.24 -21.91
C GLU A 290 -13.46 2.53 -23.17
N GLU A 291 -14.70 2.04 -23.12
CA GLU A 291 -15.33 1.31 -24.22
C GLU A 291 -16.70 1.89 -24.54
N THR A 292 -17.08 1.82 -25.81
CA THR A 292 -18.48 2.03 -26.20
C THR A 292 -19.22 0.71 -26.05
N VAL A 293 -20.23 0.68 -25.19
CA VAL A 293 -20.91 -0.57 -24.78
C VAL A 293 -22.39 -0.50 -25.06
N TRP A 294 -22.94 -1.53 -25.68
CA TRP A 294 -24.37 -1.70 -25.91
C TRP A 294 -24.89 -2.92 -25.15
N ILE A 295 -25.59 -2.67 -24.05
CA ILE A 295 -26.25 -3.71 -23.25
C ILE A 295 -27.67 -3.88 -23.78
N ARG A 296 -28.03 -5.09 -24.21
CA ARG A 296 -29.28 -5.35 -24.96
C ARG A 296 -30.31 -6.14 -24.18
N SER A 297 -31.58 -5.80 -24.38
CA SER A 297 -32.73 -6.63 -23.97
C SER A 297 -32.76 -6.97 -22.47
N ALA A 298 -32.32 -6.05 -21.62
CA ALA A 298 -32.30 -6.20 -20.18
C ALA A 298 -33.60 -5.69 -19.52
N THR A 299 -33.78 -6.05 -18.25
CA THR A 299 -34.69 -5.32 -17.37
C THR A 299 -33.93 -4.15 -16.74
N VAL A 300 -34.17 -2.93 -17.23
CA VAL A 300 -33.43 -1.72 -16.87
C VAL A 300 -34.16 -0.96 -15.76
N TRP A 301 -33.52 -0.81 -14.60
CA TRP A 301 -34.00 0.00 -13.48
C TRP A 301 -33.43 1.41 -13.61
N THR A 302 -34.22 2.34 -14.13
CA THR A 302 -33.69 3.70 -14.39
C THR A 302 -33.41 4.47 -13.11
N CYS A 303 -34.17 4.21 -12.05
CA CYS A 303 -34.24 5.03 -10.84
C CYS A 303 -34.65 6.50 -11.13
N GLU A 304 -35.31 6.75 -12.26
CA GLU A 304 -35.92 8.02 -12.65
C GLU A 304 -37.45 7.83 -12.79
N ASP A 305 -38.17 8.83 -13.28
CA ASP A 305 -39.63 8.79 -13.44
C ASP A 305 -40.08 7.69 -14.44
N GLU A 306 -39.21 7.27 -15.36
CA GLU A 306 -39.44 6.17 -16.30
C GLU A 306 -39.56 4.79 -15.60
N GLY A 307 -39.07 4.67 -14.36
CA GLY A 307 -39.17 3.45 -13.56
C GLY A 307 -38.38 2.28 -14.13
N VAL A 308 -39.01 1.10 -14.18
CA VAL A 308 -38.41 -0.15 -14.67
C VAL A 308 -38.86 -0.44 -16.10
N LEU A 309 -37.89 -0.55 -17.01
CA LEU A 309 -38.12 -0.86 -18.43
C LEU A 309 -37.80 -2.32 -18.71
N ASN A 310 -38.74 -3.03 -19.33
CA ASN A 310 -38.54 -4.42 -19.74
C ASN A 310 -38.03 -4.49 -21.18
N GLU A 311 -37.15 -5.45 -21.47
CA GLU A 311 -36.57 -5.65 -22.81
C GLU A 311 -35.97 -4.36 -23.40
N ALA A 312 -35.29 -3.59 -22.56
CA ALA A 312 -34.68 -2.32 -22.93
C ALA A 312 -33.16 -2.44 -23.06
N ASP A 313 -32.59 -1.49 -23.79
CA ASP A 313 -31.17 -1.39 -24.06
C ASP A 313 -30.57 -0.18 -23.33
N VAL A 314 -29.28 -0.27 -23.02
CA VAL A 314 -28.46 0.83 -22.49
C VAL A 314 -27.23 0.98 -23.38
N LEU A 315 -27.00 2.18 -23.90
CA LEU A 315 -25.83 2.52 -24.72
C LEU A 315 -24.91 3.46 -23.94
N ILE A 316 -23.67 3.06 -23.77
CA ILE A 316 -22.60 3.79 -23.08
C ILE A 316 -21.59 4.28 -24.13
N HIS A 317 -21.18 5.55 -24.05
CA HIS A 317 -20.18 6.16 -24.93
C HIS A 317 -19.55 7.38 -24.25
N GLU A 318 -18.24 7.59 -24.40
CA GLU A 318 -17.51 8.73 -23.80
C GLU A 318 -17.72 8.85 -22.28
N GLY A 319 -17.70 7.69 -21.61
CA GLY A 319 -17.92 7.56 -20.17
C GLY A 319 -19.34 7.91 -19.69
N GLN A 320 -20.30 8.10 -20.60
CA GLN A 320 -21.66 8.56 -20.32
C GLN A 320 -22.73 7.62 -20.84
N ILE A 321 -23.92 7.74 -20.27
CA ILE A 321 -25.13 7.09 -20.76
C ILE A 321 -25.62 7.87 -21.97
N LEU A 322 -25.42 7.32 -23.17
CA LEU A 322 -25.83 7.94 -24.43
C LEU A 322 -27.32 7.77 -24.70
N ALA A 323 -27.85 6.57 -24.44
CA ALA A 323 -29.26 6.26 -24.66
C ALA A 323 -29.74 5.12 -23.75
N VAL A 324 -31.03 5.19 -23.37
CA VAL A 324 -31.75 4.12 -22.65
C VAL A 324 -33.12 3.98 -23.31
N GLY A 325 -33.50 2.75 -23.67
CA GLY A 325 -34.81 2.51 -24.27
C GLY A 325 -34.87 1.22 -25.09
N PRO A 326 -36.04 0.87 -25.63
CA PRO A 326 -36.20 -0.37 -26.38
C PRO A 326 -35.61 -0.24 -27.80
N ASN A 327 -35.05 -1.35 -28.31
CA ASN A 327 -34.60 -1.51 -29.70
C ASN A 327 -33.64 -0.41 -30.19
N LEU A 328 -32.67 -0.02 -29.35
CA LEU A 328 -31.66 0.95 -29.76
C LEU A 328 -30.82 0.39 -30.91
N GLN A 329 -30.49 1.22 -31.89
CA GLN A 329 -29.56 0.87 -32.97
C GLN A 329 -28.30 1.72 -32.81
N PRO A 330 -27.16 1.13 -32.40
CA PRO A 330 -25.92 1.89 -32.23
C PRO A 330 -25.51 2.68 -33.49
N SER A 331 -25.78 2.13 -34.68
CA SER A 331 -25.54 2.79 -35.98
C SER A 331 -26.28 4.11 -36.17
N ASP A 332 -27.39 4.33 -35.45
CA ASP A 332 -28.18 5.55 -35.57
C ASP A 332 -27.68 6.67 -34.63
N LEU A 333 -26.84 6.32 -33.65
CA LEU A 333 -26.43 7.20 -32.55
C LEU A 333 -24.91 7.44 -32.52
N LEU A 334 -24.12 6.57 -33.14
CA LEU A 334 -22.67 6.59 -33.11
C LEU A 334 -22.07 6.78 -34.52
N PRO A 335 -20.82 7.25 -34.62
CA PRO A 335 -20.07 7.25 -35.87
C PRO A 335 -19.93 5.84 -36.48
N ASP A 336 -19.87 5.76 -37.81
CA ASP A 336 -19.77 4.49 -38.57
C ASP A 336 -18.56 3.62 -38.20
N ASP A 337 -17.49 4.24 -37.67
CA ASP A 337 -16.24 3.59 -37.26
C ASP A 337 -16.16 3.28 -35.75
N ALA A 338 -17.22 3.58 -34.98
CA ALA A 338 -17.25 3.30 -33.55
C ALA A 338 -17.21 1.79 -33.28
N ARG A 339 -16.20 1.34 -32.52
CA ARG A 339 -16.13 -0.03 -32.01
C ARG A 339 -17.11 -0.18 -30.85
N VAL A 340 -18.18 -0.94 -31.07
CA VAL A 340 -19.20 -1.22 -30.04
C VAL A 340 -19.00 -2.61 -29.47
N VAL A 341 -18.86 -2.71 -28.15
CA VAL A 341 -18.88 -3.97 -27.40
C VAL A 341 -20.32 -4.30 -27.06
N GLU A 342 -20.79 -5.45 -27.53
CA GLU A 342 -22.15 -5.92 -27.27
C GLU A 342 -22.20 -6.76 -25.99
N VAL A 343 -23.17 -6.49 -25.11
CA VAL A 343 -23.44 -7.26 -23.90
C VAL A 343 -24.87 -7.79 -23.95
N ASP A 344 -25.02 -9.11 -23.88
CA ASP A 344 -26.34 -9.74 -23.77
C ASP A 344 -26.92 -9.53 -22.36
N GLY A 345 -27.98 -8.72 -22.29
CA GLY A 345 -28.74 -8.43 -21.09
C GLY A 345 -30.01 -9.27 -20.96
N LYS A 346 -30.30 -10.21 -21.88
CA LYS A 346 -31.50 -11.02 -21.82
C LYS A 346 -31.56 -11.84 -20.52
N GLY A 347 -32.65 -11.69 -19.77
CA GLY A 347 -32.83 -12.33 -18.47
C GLY A 347 -32.00 -11.73 -17.34
N LYS A 348 -31.28 -10.63 -17.61
CA LYS A 348 -30.46 -9.90 -16.65
C LYS A 348 -31.14 -8.59 -16.26
N HIS A 349 -30.67 -8.00 -15.15
CA HIS A 349 -31.12 -6.69 -14.70
C HIS A 349 -29.97 -5.68 -14.81
N VAL A 350 -30.29 -4.45 -15.19
CA VAL A 350 -29.31 -3.34 -15.28
C VAL A 350 -29.74 -2.23 -14.35
N THR A 351 -28.84 -1.78 -13.48
CA THR A 351 -29.08 -0.71 -12.51
C THR A 351 -28.00 0.37 -12.60
N PRO A 352 -28.22 1.57 -12.02
CA PRO A 352 -27.12 2.47 -11.71
C PRO A 352 -26.16 1.78 -10.73
N GLY A 353 -24.91 2.24 -10.72
CA GLY A 353 -23.92 1.89 -9.72
C GLY A 353 -24.41 2.17 -8.30
N VAL A 354 -24.10 1.26 -7.38
CA VAL A 354 -24.35 1.46 -5.95
C VAL A 354 -23.40 2.53 -5.43
N ILE A 355 -23.91 3.42 -4.58
CA ILE A 355 -23.14 4.51 -3.96
C ILE A 355 -23.20 4.35 -2.45
N ASP A 356 -22.05 4.23 -1.82
CA ASP A 356 -21.94 4.14 -0.37
C ASP A 356 -21.68 5.54 0.23
N GLU A 357 -22.69 6.08 0.91
CA GLU A 357 -22.56 7.42 1.53
C GLU A 357 -21.71 7.42 2.80
N HIS A 358 -21.38 6.26 3.38
CA HIS A 358 -20.52 6.24 4.55
C HIS A 358 -19.66 4.97 4.59
N THR A 359 -18.35 5.13 4.36
CA THR A 359 -17.37 4.06 4.53
C THR A 359 -16.04 4.51 5.14
N HIS A 360 -15.28 3.53 5.60
CA HIS A 360 -13.94 3.67 6.20
C HIS A 360 -12.87 2.83 5.49
N ILE A 361 -13.21 2.28 4.31
CA ILE A 361 -12.25 1.61 3.43
C ILE A 361 -11.43 2.62 2.62
N ALA A 362 -10.39 2.13 1.93
CA ALA A 362 -9.48 2.90 1.10
C ALA A 362 -8.79 4.04 1.88
N VAL A 363 -8.46 3.79 3.14
CA VAL A 363 -7.71 4.70 4.01
C VAL A 363 -6.56 3.95 4.67
N ASP A 364 -5.35 4.48 4.61
CA ASP A 364 -4.18 3.93 5.31
C ASP A 364 -4.04 4.52 6.73
N ARG A 365 -3.53 3.72 7.67
CA ARG A 365 -3.12 4.12 9.04
C ARG A 365 -4.17 4.76 9.95
N GLY A 366 -5.44 4.75 9.57
CA GLY A 366 -6.57 5.07 10.44
C GLY A 366 -7.40 6.27 9.98
N VAL A 367 -8.55 6.44 10.63
CA VAL A 367 -9.63 7.32 10.14
C VAL A 367 -9.94 8.50 11.05
N ASN A 368 -9.24 8.68 12.17
CA ASN A 368 -9.56 9.70 13.18
C ASN A 368 -8.30 10.42 13.64
N GLU A 369 -8.34 11.76 13.70
CA GLU A 369 -7.38 12.60 14.43
C GLU A 369 -7.90 12.86 15.85
N GLY A 370 -7.75 11.89 16.76
CA GLY A 370 -8.43 11.89 18.06
C GLY A 370 -7.93 12.89 19.10
N THR A 371 -6.82 13.57 18.85
CA THR A 371 -6.10 14.36 19.87
C THR A 371 -6.82 15.65 20.29
N GLN A 372 -7.78 16.13 19.48
CA GLN A 372 -8.57 17.33 19.71
C GLN A 372 -10.05 17.13 19.39
N ALA A 373 -10.94 17.91 20.01
CA ALA A 373 -12.39 17.77 19.82
C ALA A 373 -12.89 18.24 18.45
N SER A 374 -12.11 19.11 17.80
CA SER A 374 -12.35 19.59 16.46
C SER A 374 -11.05 19.50 15.69
N SER A 375 -11.09 18.76 14.59
CA SER A 375 -10.00 18.60 13.64
C SER A 375 -10.50 18.99 12.24
N ALA A 376 -11.23 20.09 12.15
CA ALA A 376 -11.87 20.54 10.90
C ALA A 376 -10.86 20.75 9.76
N GLU A 377 -9.63 21.11 10.09
CA GLU A 377 -8.54 21.37 9.15
C GLU A 377 -7.97 20.10 8.48
N VAL A 378 -8.16 18.91 9.06
CA VAL A 378 -7.64 17.67 8.47
C VAL A 378 -8.57 17.15 7.39
N TRP A 379 -7.99 16.54 6.35
CA TRP A 379 -8.74 15.98 5.22
C TRP A 379 -8.34 14.53 4.97
N ILE A 380 -9.34 13.64 4.99
CA ILE A 380 -9.14 12.20 4.81
C ILE A 380 -8.61 11.87 3.42
N GLY A 381 -8.79 12.77 2.43
CA GLY A 381 -8.25 12.63 1.08
C GLY A 381 -6.72 12.50 1.03
N HIS A 382 -6.01 12.98 2.05
CA HIS A 382 -4.56 12.80 2.17
C HIS A 382 -4.13 11.39 2.61
N ALA A 383 -5.07 10.57 3.08
CA ALA A 383 -4.83 9.23 3.59
C ALA A 383 -5.43 8.13 2.70
N ILE A 384 -5.88 8.48 1.47
CA ILE A 384 -6.47 7.51 0.55
C ILE A 384 -5.46 6.43 0.18
N ASP A 385 -5.87 5.18 0.35
CA ASP A 385 -5.14 4.00 -0.08
C ASP A 385 -5.77 3.42 -1.34
N SER A 386 -5.05 3.52 -2.46
CA SER A 386 -5.49 2.97 -3.74
C SER A 386 -5.28 1.46 -3.90
N GLU A 387 -4.62 0.83 -2.94
CA GLU A 387 -4.29 -0.60 -2.96
C GLU A 387 -5.23 -1.43 -2.08
N ASP A 388 -6.21 -0.80 -1.41
CA ASP A 388 -7.21 -1.49 -0.59
C ASP A 388 -8.10 -2.39 -1.46
N VAL A 389 -7.86 -3.71 -1.35
CA VAL A 389 -8.58 -4.76 -2.07
C VAL A 389 -10.11 -4.73 -1.85
N ASN A 390 -10.58 -4.10 -0.78
CA ASN A 390 -12.02 -3.96 -0.55
C ASN A 390 -12.70 -3.11 -1.62
N MET A 391 -12.00 -2.20 -2.29
CA MET A 391 -12.53 -1.52 -3.48
C MET A 391 -12.89 -2.52 -4.59
N TYR A 392 -11.99 -3.46 -4.91
CA TYR A 392 -12.25 -4.50 -5.91
C TYR A 392 -13.40 -5.42 -5.49
N ARG A 393 -13.46 -5.79 -4.20
CA ARG A 393 -14.56 -6.61 -3.65
C ARG A 393 -15.91 -5.89 -3.68
N GLN A 394 -15.92 -4.58 -3.50
CA GLN A 394 -17.14 -3.78 -3.57
C GLN A 394 -17.59 -3.51 -5.00
N LEU A 395 -16.66 -3.38 -5.97
CA LEU A 395 -17.00 -3.42 -7.40
C LEU A 395 -17.72 -4.72 -7.78
N ALA A 396 -17.31 -5.86 -7.20
CA ALA A 396 -18.01 -7.15 -7.35
C ALA A 396 -19.40 -7.19 -6.68
N GLY A 397 -19.69 -6.24 -5.80
CA GLY A 397 -21.02 -5.98 -5.23
C GLY A 397 -21.79 -4.86 -5.92
N GLY A 398 -21.28 -4.34 -7.05
CA GLY A 398 -21.91 -3.27 -7.83
C GLY A 398 -21.67 -1.85 -7.30
N VAL A 399 -20.80 -1.66 -6.32
CA VAL A 399 -20.47 -0.33 -5.77
C VAL A 399 -19.48 0.39 -6.70
N THR A 400 -19.78 1.63 -7.06
CA THR A 400 -18.98 2.43 -8.01
C THR A 400 -18.42 3.72 -7.41
N CYS A 401 -19.04 4.21 -6.34
CA CYS A 401 -18.71 5.48 -5.70
C CYS A 401 -18.89 5.36 -4.18
N ALA A 402 -18.05 6.02 -3.42
CA ALA A 402 -18.21 6.10 -1.97
C ALA A 402 -17.76 7.45 -1.40
N GLN A 403 -18.40 7.87 -0.33
CA GLN A 403 -17.82 8.89 0.55
C GLN A 403 -16.96 8.18 1.62
N VAL A 404 -15.68 8.50 1.60
CA VAL A 404 -14.70 8.15 2.64
C VAL A 404 -14.63 9.30 3.62
N LEU A 405 -14.68 8.99 4.91
CA LEU A 405 -14.82 10.01 5.93
C LEU A 405 -14.11 9.63 7.22
N HIS A 406 -13.88 10.64 8.06
CA HIS A 406 -13.42 10.42 9.41
C HIS A 406 -14.43 9.60 10.22
N GLY A 407 -13.97 9.00 11.30
CA GLY A 407 -14.81 8.26 12.23
C GLY A 407 -15.70 9.15 13.12
N SER A 408 -15.96 8.73 14.35
CA SER A 408 -16.78 9.41 15.35
C SER A 408 -16.05 9.63 16.67
N ALA A 409 -14.71 9.68 16.64
CA ALA A 409 -13.91 10.00 17.83
C ALA A 409 -14.08 11.47 18.29
N ASN A 410 -14.42 12.39 17.38
CA ASN A 410 -14.49 13.83 17.61
C ASN A 410 -15.88 14.37 17.29
N PRO A 411 -16.41 15.35 18.04
CA PRO A 411 -17.57 16.12 17.61
C PRO A 411 -17.41 16.68 16.20
N ILE A 412 -16.26 17.28 15.87
CA ILE A 412 -15.91 17.75 14.52
C ILE A 412 -14.70 16.93 14.04
N GLY A 413 -14.93 15.93 13.20
CA GLY A 413 -13.93 14.93 12.82
C GLY A 413 -12.95 15.36 11.73
N GLY A 414 -13.39 16.19 10.79
CA GLY A 414 -12.56 16.63 9.67
C GLY A 414 -13.18 16.36 8.31
N GLN A 415 -12.55 16.89 7.28
CA GLN A 415 -13.07 16.91 5.91
C GLN A 415 -13.12 15.50 5.31
N SER A 416 -14.20 15.19 4.60
CA SER A 416 -14.41 13.91 3.90
C SER A 416 -13.86 13.97 2.46
N ALA A 417 -13.73 12.82 1.82
CA ALA A 417 -13.41 12.68 0.41
C ALA A 417 -14.45 11.80 -0.27
N ILE A 418 -14.85 12.14 -1.50
CA ILE A 418 -15.68 11.25 -2.32
C ILE A 418 -14.76 10.64 -3.37
N ILE A 419 -14.84 9.32 -3.51
CA ILE A 419 -14.01 8.55 -4.43
C ILE A 419 -14.86 7.73 -5.41
N LYS A 420 -14.33 7.54 -6.60
CA LYS A 420 -14.85 6.60 -7.62
C LYS A 420 -13.95 5.37 -7.60
N PHE A 421 -14.53 4.18 -7.70
CA PHE A 421 -13.77 2.93 -7.63
C PHE A 421 -13.04 2.61 -8.93
N ARG A 422 -12.07 3.47 -9.27
CA ARG A 422 -11.17 3.33 -10.41
C ARG A 422 -10.01 2.40 -10.03
N TRP A 423 -10.31 1.13 -9.76
CA TRP A 423 -9.31 0.12 -9.39
C TRP A 423 -8.11 0.15 -10.35
N GLY A 424 -6.91 0.30 -9.80
CA GLY A 424 -5.65 0.50 -10.53
C GLY A 424 -5.18 1.95 -10.67
N SER A 425 -6.02 2.93 -10.33
CA SER A 425 -5.62 4.35 -10.31
C SER A 425 -4.80 4.70 -9.06
N THR A 426 -4.09 5.83 -9.13
CA THR A 426 -3.39 6.41 -7.98
C THR A 426 -4.36 6.95 -6.92
N PRO A 427 -3.93 7.23 -5.68
CA PRO A 427 -4.81 7.83 -4.66
C PRO A 427 -5.50 9.10 -5.13
N GLN A 428 -4.77 10.01 -5.79
CA GLN A 428 -5.34 11.22 -6.38
C GLN A 428 -6.34 10.91 -7.49
N GLY A 429 -6.05 9.87 -8.30
CA GLY A 429 -6.94 9.41 -9.37
C GLY A 429 -8.23 8.77 -8.87
N LEU A 430 -8.33 8.39 -7.59
CA LEU A 430 -9.59 7.90 -7.01
C LEU A 430 -10.53 9.03 -6.61
N LEU A 431 -10.00 10.21 -6.29
CA LEU A 431 -10.81 11.36 -5.88
C LEU A 431 -11.78 11.75 -6.98
N TYR A 432 -13.02 12.04 -6.60
CA TYR A 432 -14.02 12.51 -7.52
C TYR A 432 -13.93 14.02 -7.65
N GLU A 433 -13.36 14.51 -8.76
CA GLU A 433 -13.04 15.93 -8.95
C GLU A 433 -14.27 16.87 -8.88
N HIS A 434 -15.45 16.36 -9.23
CA HIS A 434 -16.71 17.11 -9.20
C HIS A 434 -17.46 17.02 -7.87
N ALA A 435 -16.87 16.34 -6.87
CA ALA A 435 -17.49 16.17 -5.58
C ALA A 435 -17.63 17.49 -4.83
N THR A 436 -18.80 17.66 -4.23
CA THR A 436 -19.02 18.75 -3.27
C THR A 436 -18.18 18.49 -2.00
N PRO A 437 -17.57 19.51 -1.37
CA PRO A 437 -16.85 19.32 -0.12
C PRO A 437 -17.77 18.94 1.05
N PHE A 438 -17.36 17.92 1.82
CA PHE A 438 -18.06 17.48 3.03
C PHE A 438 -17.15 17.49 4.26
N ILE A 439 -17.77 17.42 5.44
CA ILE A 439 -17.10 17.28 6.73
C ILE A 439 -17.89 16.37 7.65
N LYS A 440 -17.17 15.51 8.37
CA LYS A 440 -17.75 14.58 9.33
C LYS A 440 -17.95 15.26 10.69
N PHE A 441 -19.19 15.24 11.18
CA PHE A 441 -19.54 15.53 12.56
C PHE A 441 -19.94 14.23 13.30
N ALA A 442 -19.93 14.25 14.63
CA ALA A 442 -20.42 13.12 15.39
C ALA A 442 -21.09 13.50 16.72
N LEU A 443 -22.04 12.65 17.12
CA LEU A 443 -22.78 12.74 18.37
C LEU A 443 -22.60 11.44 19.17
N GLY A 444 -23.25 11.33 20.32
CA GLY A 444 -23.38 10.06 21.01
C GLY A 444 -22.27 9.73 22.00
N GLU A 445 -22.17 8.44 22.30
CA GLU A 445 -21.25 7.90 23.29
C GLU A 445 -19.78 8.02 22.87
N ASN A 446 -19.49 7.99 21.57
CA ASN A 446 -18.13 7.95 21.04
C ASN A 446 -17.39 9.27 21.28
N VAL A 447 -18.00 10.40 20.90
CA VAL A 447 -17.35 11.71 20.94
C VAL A 447 -17.02 12.23 22.33
N LYS A 448 -17.78 11.78 23.35
CA LYS A 448 -17.51 12.12 24.75
C LYS A 448 -16.40 11.27 25.39
N GLN A 449 -16.03 10.14 24.78
CA GLN A 449 -14.94 9.22 25.19
C GLN A 449 -14.90 8.74 26.65
N SER A 450 -15.87 9.12 27.50
CA SER A 450 -15.85 8.83 28.94
C SER A 450 -15.92 7.34 29.30
N ASN A 451 -16.37 6.51 28.36
CA ASN A 451 -16.43 5.04 28.45
C ASN A 451 -15.24 4.32 27.75
N TRP A 452 -14.23 5.03 27.23
CA TRP A 452 -13.12 4.43 26.48
C TRP A 452 -11.94 4.01 27.38
N GLY A 453 -12.02 4.32 28.68
CA GLY A 453 -10.98 4.03 29.67
C GLY A 453 -10.29 5.30 30.17
N ASP A 454 -9.40 5.15 31.15
CA ASP A 454 -8.83 6.28 31.87
C ASP A 454 -7.93 7.19 31.01
N GLY A 455 -7.33 6.64 29.95
CA GLY A 455 -6.50 7.40 29.00
C GLY A 455 -7.25 8.43 28.17
N TYR A 456 -8.58 8.33 28.06
CA TYR A 456 -9.41 9.16 27.17
C TYR A 456 -10.28 10.19 27.93
N ARG A 457 -9.96 10.46 29.20
CA ARG A 457 -10.73 11.36 30.08
C ARG A 457 -10.11 12.74 30.28
N THR A 458 -9.05 13.06 29.54
CA THR A 458 -8.30 14.33 29.65
C THR A 458 -8.80 15.42 28.70
N ARG A 459 -9.56 15.03 27.67
CA ARG A 459 -10.06 15.92 26.61
C ARG A 459 -11.51 16.33 26.86
N PHE A 460 -11.85 17.59 26.66
CA PHE A 460 -13.24 18.06 26.55
C PHE A 460 -13.79 17.70 25.16
N PRO A 461 -15.03 17.19 25.00
CA PRO A 461 -16.06 17.01 26.02
C PRO A 461 -16.07 15.61 26.64
N GLN A 462 -16.62 15.50 27.86
CA GLN A 462 -16.85 14.20 28.55
C GLN A 462 -18.35 13.90 28.77
N THR A 463 -19.23 14.78 28.32
CA THR A 463 -20.70 14.70 28.46
C THR A 463 -21.40 15.17 27.19
N ARG A 464 -22.67 14.79 27.01
CA ARG A 464 -23.51 15.26 25.88
C ARG A 464 -23.71 16.78 25.87
N MET A 465 -23.83 17.40 27.05
CA MET A 465 -23.88 18.87 27.17
C MET A 465 -22.58 19.51 26.69
N GLY A 466 -21.44 18.87 26.97
CA GLY A 466 -20.15 19.33 26.45
C GLY A 466 -20.08 19.23 24.93
N VAL A 467 -20.65 18.19 24.33
CA VAL A 467 -20.71 18.02 22.86
C VAL A 467 -21.49 19.17 22.21
N GLU A 468 -22.66 19.53 22.75
CA GLU A 468 -23.41 20.71 22.33
C GLU A 468 -22.56 21.99 22.40
N GLN A 469 -21.87 22.20 23.53
CA GLN A 469 -21.04 23.38 23.72
C GLN A 469 -19.87 23.44 22.73
N VAL A 470 -19.27 22.30 22.36
CA VAL A 470 -18.22 22.25 21.32
C VAL A 470 -18.74 22.86 20.03
N TYR A 471 -19.95 22.49 19.57
CA TYR A 471 -20.49 23.07 18.34
C TYR A 471 -20.75 24.57 18.47
N TYR A 472 -21.38 25.02 19.56
CA TYR A 472 -21.59 26.45 19.79
C TYR A 472 -20.28 27.24 19.75
N ASP A 473 -19.26 26.80 20.50
CA ASP A 473 -17.98 27.50 20.60
C ASP A 473 -17.28 27.62 19.24
N HIS A 474 -17.24 26.53 18.47
CA HIS A 474 -16.54 26.50 17.19
C HIS A 474 -17.25 27.34 16.13
N PHE A 475 -18.58 27.30 16.05
CA PHE A 475 -19.32 28.13 15.09
C PHE A 475 -19.37 29.61 15.48
N ILE A 476 -19.35 29.95 16.76
CA ILE A 476 -19.16 31.34 17.20
C ILE A 476 -17.79 31.85 16.74
N ARG A 477 -16.71 31.09 17.01
CA ARG A 477 -15.35 31.45 16.56
C ARG A 477 -15.26 31.57 15.04
N ALA A 478 -15.88 30.66 14.28
CA ALA A 478 -15.90 30.72 12.82
C ALA A 478 -16.60 31.99 12.30
N ARG A 479 -17.71 32.39 12.92
CA ARG A 479 -18.40 33.65 12.58
C ARG A 479 -17.57 34.89 12.93
N GLU A 480 -16.90 34.89 14.08
CA GLU A 480 -15.98 35.97 14.47
C GLU A 480 -14.80 36.07 13.49
N TYR A 481 -14.24 34.93 13.09
CA TYR A 481 -13.21 34.85 12.08
C TYR A 481 -13.69 35.42 10.73
N GLY A 482 -14.86 34.98 10.26
CA GLY A 482 -15.47 35.50 9.03
C GLY A 482 -15.74 37.01 9.08
N ALA A 483 -16.21 37.52 10.22
CA ALA A 483 -16.43 38.95 10.43
C ALA A 483 -15.11 39.74 10.40
N ALA A 484 -14.04 39.23 11.02
CA ALA A 484 -12.71 39.84 10.98
C ALA A 484 -12.16 39.88 9.54
N GLN A 485 -12.33 38.80 8.78
CA GLN A 485 -11.93 38.74 7.36
C GLN A 485 -12.73 39.74 6.51
N ALA A 486 -14.04 39.84 6.72
CA ALA A 486 -14.90 40.80 6.01
C ALA A 486 -14.52 42.25 6.33
N GLN A 487 -14.23 42.55 7.60
CA GLN A 487 -13.79 43.86 8.06
C GLN A 487 -12.44 44.23 7.42
N TYR A 488 -11.47 43.31 7.44
CA TYR A 488 -10.18 43.52 6.79
C TYR A 488 -10.32 43.81 5.29
N ARG A 489 -11.16 43.06 4.56
CA ARG A 489 -11.44 43.35 3.14
C ARG A 489 -12.06 44.74 2.94
N ALA A 490 -12.95 45.17 3.84
CA ALA A 490 -13.55 46.51 3.78
C ALA A 490 -12.51 47.61 4.04
N ASP A 491 -11.69 47.45 5.07
CA ASP A 491 -10.63 48.40 5.40
C ASP A 491 -9.58 48.48 4.30
N LEU A 492 -9.24 47.35 3.67
CA LEU A 492 -8.30 47.29 2.54
C LEU A 492 -8.83 48.07 1.33
N ARG A 493 -10.13 47.95 1.01
CA ARG A 493 -10.78 48.73 -0.04
C ARG A 493 -10.77 50.24 0.25
N ASN A 494 -10.87 50.62 1.52
CA ASN A 494 -10.88 52.01 1.97
C ASN A 494 -9.46 52.59 2.21
N ALA A 495 -8.43 51.74 2.23
CA ALA A 495 -7.07 52.15 2.51
C ALA A 495 -6.50 53.03 1.39
N LYS A 496 -5.86 54.14 1.77
CA LYS A 496 -5.19 55.02 0.80
C LYS A 496 -3.99 54.28 0.19
N ARG A 497 -3.85 54.32 -1.14
CA ARG A 497 -2.71 53.73 -1.87
C ARG A 497 -1.33 54.08 -1.29
N ARG A 498 -1.17 55.30 -0.77
CA ARG A 498 0.08 55.75 -0.14
C ARG A 498 0.43 54.96 1.13
N ASP A 499 -0.59 54.58 1.90
CA ASP A 499 -0.42 53.91 3.19
C ASP A 499 -0.20 52.41 2.96
N LEU A 500 -0.83 51.82 1.94
CA LEU A 500 -0.52 50.47 1.46
C LEU A 500 0.94 50.35 0.99
N LYS A 501 1.41 51.30 0.16
CA LYS A 501 2.82 51.31 -0.31
C LYS A 501 3.84 51.49 0.82
N ALA A 502 3.45 52.14 1.91
CA ALA A 502 4.31 52.37 3.06
C ALA A 502 4.24 51.25 4.12
N GLY A 503 3.52 50.15 3.86
CA GLY A 503 3.33 49.06 4.81
C GLY A 503 2.47 49.43 6.04
N ARG A 504 1.70 50.51 5.96
CA ARG A 504 0.78 51.00 7.02
C ARG A 504 -0.69 50.71 6.69
N GLY A 505 -0.93 49.65 5.91
CA GLY A 505 -2.27 49.18 5.60
C GLY A 505 -2.94 48.54 6.83
N PRO A 506 -4.23 48.19 6.70
CA PRO A 506 -4.91 47.34 7.69
C PRO A 506 -4.13 46.04 7.88
N LEU A 507 -4.11 45.53 9.12
CA LEU A 507 -3.48 44.26 9.43
C LEU A 507 -4.43 43.11 9.07
N ALA A 508 -3.95 42.13 8.30
CA ALA A 508 -4.73 40.95 7.97
C ALA A 508 -4.99 40.11 9.23
N PRO A 509 -6.19 39.55 9.41
CA PRO A 509 -6.43 38.52 10.42
C PRO A 509 -5.49 37.33 10.18
N ARG A 510 -5.09 36.65 11.27
CA ARG A 510 -4.33 35.40 11.17
C ARG A 510 -5.14 34.37 10.38
N VAL A 511 -4.51 33.69 9.44
CA VAL A 511 -5.12 32.53 8.74
C VAL A 511 -5.27 31.38 9.74
N ASP A 512 -6.47 30.84 9.82
CA ASP A 512 -6.85 29.74 10.70
C ASP A 512 -7.67 28.73 9.86
N LEU A 513 -7.04 27.60 9.52
CA LEU A 513 -7.62 26.59 8.62
C LEU A 513 -8.81 25.87 9.25
N GLU A 514 -8.83 25.74 10.57
CA GLU A 514 -9.95 25.16 11.31
C GLU A 514 -11.17 26.08 11.14
N MET A 515 -11.00 27.38 11.41
CA MET A 515 -12.07 28.36 11.30
C MET A 515 -12.50 28.62 9.85
N GLU A 516 -11.57 28.57 8.90
CA GLU A 516 -11.86 28.67 7.47
C GLU A 516 -12.76 27.52 7.02
N THR A 517 -12.43 26.28 7.41
CA THR A 517 -13.25 25.10 7.08
C THR A 517 -14.67 25.20 7.68
N LEU A 518 -14.79 25.67 8.93
CA LEU A 518 -16.10 25.84 9.55
C LEU A 518 -16.89 27.02 8.98
N LEU A 519 -16.20 28.08 8.54
CA LEU A 519 -16.83 29.21 7.86
C LEU A 519 -17.40 28.81 6.50
N GLU A 520 -16.76 27.89 5.77
CA GLU A 520 -17.31 27.32 4.53
C GLU A 520 -18.69 26.68 4.76
N ILE A 521 -18.91 26.05 5.92
CA ILE A 521 -20.23 25.49 6.27
C ILE A 521 -21.27 26.59 6.44
N VAL A 522 -20.91 27.67 7.15
CA VAL A 522 -21.78 28.84 7.35
C VAL A 522 -22.10 29.51 6.00
N ASN A 523 -21.18 29.46 5.04
CA ASN A 523 -21.35 30.00 3.70
C ASN A 523 -22.05 29.04 2.72
N HIS A 524 -22.42 27.83 3.14
CA HIS A 524 -22.97 26.78 2.28
C HIS A 524 -22.02 26.29 1.18
N GLU A 525 -20.72 26.35 1.43
CA GLU A 525 -19.64 25.87 0.55
C GLU A 525 -19.18 24.45 0.95
N ARG A 526 -19.48 24.03 2.18
CA ARG A 526 -19.18 22.69 2.72
C ARG A 526 -20.36 22.13 3.51
N PHE A 527 -20.60 20.82 3.40
CA PHE A 527 -21.80 20.19 3.96
C PHE A 527 -21.47 19.14 5.02
N ILE A 528 -22.35 19.03 6.02
CA ILE A 528 -22.14 18.17 7.19
C ILE A 528 -22.76 16.79 6.99
N THR A 529 -21.97 15.73 7.14
CA THR A 529 -22.46 14.37 7.42
C THR A 529 -22.23 14.06 8.90
N CYS A 530 -23.27 13.73 9.65
CA CYS A 530 -23.20 13.63 11.11
C CYS A 530 -23.52 12.21 11.61
N HIS A 531 -22.53 11.53 12.19
CA HIS A 531 -22.74 10.30 12.94
C HIS A 531 -23.73 10.54 14.08
N SER A 532 -24.81 9.76 14.12
CA SER A 532 -25.87 9.94 15.10
C SER A 532 -26.64 8.64 15.34
N TYR A 533 -27.19 8.50 16.55
CA TYR A 533 -28.09 7.39 16.87
C TYR A 533 -29.36 7.87 17.53
N ARG A 534 -29.24 8.62 18.64
CA ARG A 534 -30.38 8.97 19.49
C ARG A 534 -31.10 10.25 19.10
N GLN A 535 -32.42 10.22 19.25
CA GLN A 535 -33.33 11.32 18.94
C GLN A 535 -32.99 12.64 19.65
N ASP A 536 -32.53 12.61 20.89
CA ASP A 536 -32.29 13.80 21.69
C ASP A 536 -31.07 14.58 21.19
N GLU A 537 -30.05 13.85 20.74
CA GLU A 537 -28.82 14.43 20.19
C GLU A 537 -29.04 14.93 18.75
N ILE A 538 -29.80 14.16 17.95
CA ILE A 538 -30.21 14.59 16.60
C ILE A 538 -31.00 15.90 16.69
N ASN A 539 -31.98 15.97 17.60
CA ASN A 539 -32.78 17.17 17.83
C ASN A 539 -31.94 18.34 18.35
N MET A 540 -31.00 18.08 19.26
CA MET A 540 -30.07 19.10 19.76
C MET A 540 -29.26 19.71 18.62
N LEU A 541 -28.63 18.90 17.78
CA LEU A 541 -27.77 19.42 16.72
C LEU A 541 -28.56 20.21 15.68
N MET A 542 -29.79 19.79 15.33
CA MET A 542 -30.69 20.59 14.47
C MET A 542 -30.94 21.98 15.08
N HIS A 543 -31.23 22.06 16.39
CA HIS A 543 -31.41 23.36 17.06
C HIS A 543 -30.14 24.22 17.06
N VAL A 544 -28.96 23.62 17.26
CA VAL A 544 -27.68 24.34 17.15
C VAL A 544 -27.55 24.93 15.74
N ALA A 545 -27.75 24.10 14.71
CA ALA A 545 -27.67 24.50 13.31
C ALA A 545 -28.63 25.65 12.96
N ASP A 546 -29.90 25.52 13.34
CA ASP A 546 -30.93 26.56 13.15
C ASP A 546 -30.55 27.87 13.85
N SER A 547 -30.05 27.78 15.09
CA SER A 547 -29.67 28.97 15.87
C SER A 547 -28.45 29.70 15.30
N MET A 548 -27.57 28.96 14.62
CA MET A 548 -26.33 29.47 14.03
C MET A 548 -26.46 29.81 12.55
N GLY A 549 -27.58 29.46 11.92
CA GLY A 549 -27.87 29.78 10.53
C GLY A 549 -27.13 28.90 9.52
N PHE A 550 -26.85 27.64 9.86
CA PHE A 550 -26.31 26.66 8.91
C PHE A 550 -27.23 25.45 8.81
N ARG A 551 -27.09 24.65 7.73
CA ARG A 551 -27.93 23.48 7.48
C ARG A 551 -27.14 22.19 7.73
N LEU A 552 -27.79 21.22 8.35
CA LEU A 552 -27.28 19.85 8.45
C LEU A 552 -27.73 19.10 7.20
N ASN A 553 -26.78 18.49 6.49
CA ASN A 553 -27.08 17.84 5.24
C ASN A 553 -27.58 16.41 5.46
N THR A 554 -26.79 15.59 6.14
CA THR A 554 -27.12 14.18 6.40
C THR A 554 -26.83 13.81 7.85
N PHE A 555 -27.74 13.07 8.46
CA PHE A 555 -27.45 12.27 9.64
C PHE A 555 -27.16 10.83 9.24
N THR A 556 -25.97 10.32 9.61
CA THR A 556 -25.52 8.96 9.32
C THR A 556 -25.73 8.03 10.51
N HIS A 557 -25.95 6.75 10.19
CA HIS A 557 -26.52 5.67 10.99
C HIS A 557 -27.96 5.92 11.47
N ILE A 558 -28.19 7.08 12.09
CA ILE A 558 -29.48 7.66 12.47
C ILE A 558 -30.55 6.66 12.94
N LEU A 559 -30.17 5.73 13.82
CA LEU A 559 -31.02 4.57 14.14
C LEU A 559 -32.34 4.92 14.86
N GLU A 560 -32.45 6.11 15.47
CA GLU A 560 -33.71 6.68 15.98
C GLU A 560 -34.31 7.80 15.10
N GLY A 561 -33.90 7.91 13.83
CA GLY A 561 -34.40 8.90 12.89
C GLY A 561 -35.93 8.89 12.75
N TYR A 562 -36.54 7.71 12.80
CA TYR A 562 -37.98 7.53 12.81
C TYR A 562 -38.72 8.27 13.95
N LYS A 563 -38.03 8.59 15.06
CA LYS A 563 -38.62 9.34 16.19
C LYS A 563 -38.59 10.86 15.97
N VAL A 564 -37.79 11.34 15.01
CA VAL A 564 -37.56 12.77 14.74
C VAL A 564 -37.75 13.13 13.26
N ALA A 565 -38.32 12.23 12.47
CA ALA A 565 -38.50 12.40 11.03
C ALA A 565 -39.33 13.66 10.69
N ASP A 566 -40.31 14.01 11.52
CA ASP A 566 -41.10 15.24 11.39
C ASP A 566 -40.23 16.50 11.45
N LYS A 567 -39.26 16.52 12.38
CA LYS A 567 -38.33 17.64 12.59
C LYS A 567 -37.26 17.67 11.51
N MET A 568 -36.73 16.51 11.12
CA MET A 568 -35.79 16.40 10.01
C MET A 568 -36.39 16.93 8.71
N SER A 569 -37.66 16.60 8.43
CA SER A 569 -38.38 17.11 7.26
C SER A 569 -38.50 18.64 7.28
N GLN A 570 -38.78 19.24 8.46
CA GLN A 570 -38.83 20.70 8.63
C GLN A 570 -37.45 21.36 8.49
N HIS A 571 -36.40 20.73 9.02
CA HIS A 571 -35.00 21.18 8.89
C HIS A 571 -34.47 21.04 7.46
N GLY A 572 -34.98 20.04 6.74
CA GLY A 572 -34.45 19.59 5.46
C GLY A 572 -33.21 18.71 5.58
N ALA A 573 -32.97 18.02 6.70
CA ALA A 573 -31.89 17.04 6.80
C ALA A 573 -32.28 15.71 6.13
N GLY A 574 -31.35 15.11 5.40
CA GLY A 574 -31.43 13.72 4.94
C GLY A 574 -31.01 12.72 6.01
N GLY A 575 -31.23 11.44 5.74
CA GLY A 575 -30.86 10.35 6.65
C GLY A 575 -30.23 9.17 5.93
N SER A 576 -29.14 8.64 6.47
CA SER A 576 -28.44 7.46 5.95
C SER A 576 -28.34 6.44 7.08
N SER A 577 -29.03 5.31 6.97
CA SER A 577 -29.26 4.38 8.10
C SER A 577 -28.68 2.98 7.87
N PHE A 578 -28.68 2.17 8.92
CA PHE A 578 -28.71 0.71 8.79
C PHE A 578 -30.14 0.20 8.95
N SER A 579 -30.41 -0.97 8.40
CA SER A 579 -31.68 -1.67 8.52
C SER A 579 -31.66 -2.79 9.57
N ASP A 580 -30.50 -3.33 9.97
CA ASP A 580 -30.40 -4.33 11.04
C ASP A 580 -29.09 -4.35 11.87
N TRP A 581 -28.22 -3.36 11.71
CA TRP A 581 -26.98 -3.26 12.50
C TRP A 581 -27.19 -2.42 13.78
N TRP A 582 -27.46 -3.09 14.91
CA TRP A 582 -27.67 -2.42 16.21
C TRP A 582 -27.48 -3.35 17.43
N ALA A 583 -27.90 -2.90 18.62
CA ALA A 583 -27.82 -3.58 19.92
C ALA A 583 -26.42 -3.89 20.50
N TYR A 584 -25.36 -3.30 19.94
CA TYR A 584 -23.99 -3.42 20.46
C TYR A 584 -23.59 -2.29 21.43
N LYS A 585 -24.37 -1.19 21.48
CA LYS A 585 -24.23 -0.05 22.43
C LYS A 585 -25.58 0.29 23.06
N TYR A 586 -25.58 1.09 24.13
CA TYR A 586 -26.84 1.51 24.77
C TYR A 586 -27.65 2.46 23.86
N GLU A 587 -26.97 3.39 23.19
CA GLU A 587 -27.58 4.36 22.27
C GLU A 587 -28.24 3.77 21.01
N VAL A 588 -28.04 2.49 20.73
CA VAL A 588 -28.60 1.79 19.56
C VAL A 588 -29.66 0.75 19.92
N LYS A 589 -30.20 0.79 21.15
CA LYS A 589 -31.16 -0.23 21.65
C LYS A 589 -32.56 -0.15 21.03
N ASP A 590 -33.00 1.05 20.67
CA ASP A 590 -34.34 1.29 20.13
C ASP A 590 -34.35 1.28 18.59
N ALA A 591 -33.26 0.85 17.97
CA ALA A 591 -33.19 0.72 16.51
C ALA A 591 -34.22 -0.31 16.00
N ILE A 592 -34.86 0.02 14.89
CA ILE A 592 -35.88 -0.83 14.25
C ILE A 592 -35.63 -0.94 12.74
N PRO A 593 -35.97 -2.07 12.10
CA PRO A 593 -35.75 -2.22 10.67
C PRO A 593 -36.66 -1.34 9.81
N TYR A 594 -37.68 -0.74 10.42
CA TYR A 594 -38.60 0.20 9.78
C TYR A 594 -38.03 1.62 9.67
N ASN A 595 -36.87 1.92 10.28
CA ASN A 595 -36.34 3.28 10.38
C ASN A 595 -36.27 3.99 9.01
N GLY A 596 -35.60 3.36 8.04
CA GLY A 596 -35.48 3.91 6.69
C GLY A 596 -36.83 4.11 6.00
N ALA A 597 -37.76 3.17 6.15
CA ALA A 597 -39.09 3.29 5.55
C ALA A 597 -39.92 4.42 6.16
N VAL A 598 -39.87 4.59 7.49
CA VAL A 598 -40.58 5.69 8.17
C VAL A 598 -40.03 7.04 7.72
N MET A 599 -38.71 7.20 7.64
CA MET A 599 -38.09 8.43 7.13
C MET A 599 -38.50 8.70 5.69
N HIS A 600 -38.45 7.69 4.82
CA HIS A 600 -38.88 7.81 3.43
C HIS A 600 -40.34 8.26 3.30
N TYR A 601 -41.27 7.64 4.03
CA TYR A 601 -42.69 8.03 3.99
C TYR A 601 -42.96 9.42 4.58
N GLN A 602 -42.05 9.95 5.40
CA GLN A 602 -42.08 11.33 5.89
C GLN A 602 -41.54 12.35 4.85
N GLY A 603 -41.07 11.87 3.69
CA GLY A 603 -40.51 12.71 2.62
C GLY A 603 -39.03 13.04 2.79
N ILE A 604 -38.32 12.33 3.67
CA ILE A 604 -36.87 12.52 3.87
C ILE A 604 -36.11 11.74 2.79
N VAL A 605 -35.11 12.38 2.18
CA VAL A 605 -34.14 11.67 1.33
C VAL A 605 -33.40 10.66 2.20
N THR A 606 -33.68 9.37 1.97
CA THR A 606 -33.26 8.28 2.83
C THR A 606 -32.33 7.34 2.08
N ALA A 607 -31.16 7.06 2.66
CA ALA A 607 -30.18 6.13 2.13
C ALA A 607 -29.83 5.02 3.14
N PHE A 608 -29.15 3.98 2.68
CA PHE A 608 -28.45 3.02 3.51
C PHE A 608 -26.95 3.04 3.21
N ASN A 609 -26.14 2.87 4.25
CA ASN A 609 -24.67 2.87 4.17
C ASN A 609 -24.09 1.61 4.82
N SER A 610 -22.79 1.38 4.60
CA SER A 610 -22.11 0.19 5.09
C SER A 610 -21.44 0.37 6.44
N ASP A 611 -20.68 1.46 6.65
CA ASP A 611 -19.73 1.64 7.75
C ASP A 611 -18.66 0.52 7.87
N ASP A 612 -18.62 -0.42 6.91
CA ASP A 612 -17.74 -1.60 6.94
C ASP A 612 -17.52 -2.24 5.57
N ALA A 613 -16.37 -2.91 5.41
CA ALA A 613 -15.95 -3.50 4.14
C ALA A 613 -16.82 -4.67 3.64
N GLU A 614 -17.44 -5.41 4.56
CA GLU A 614 -18.25 -6.60 4.27
C GLU A 614 -19.67 -6.24 3.84
N MET A 615 -20.36 -5.34 4.56
CA MET A 615 -21.71 -4.93 4.18
C MET A 615 -21.71 -4.08 2.91
N ALA A 616 -20.64 -3.31 2.65
CA ALA A 616 -20.55 -2.47 1.46
C ALA A 616 -20.78 -3.24 0.16
N ARG A 617 -20.24 -4.47 0.05
CA ARG A 617 -20.47 -5.35 -1.11
C ARG A 617 -21.86 -6.00 -1.17
N ARG A 618 -22.76 -5.65 -0.26
CA ARG A 618 -24.13 -6.17 -0.13
C ARG A 618 -25.16 -5.08 0.15
N LEU A 619 -24.87 -3.81 -0.16
CA LEU A 619 -25.80 -2.70 0.04
C LEU A 619 -27.13 -2.89 -0.72
N ASN A 620 -27.13 -3.59 -1.85
CA ASN A 620 -28.36 -4.00 -2.55
C ASN A 620 -29.26 -4.89 -1.67
N GLN A 621 -28.69 -5.76 -0.85
CA GLN A 621 -29.42 -6.58 0.12
C GLN A 621 -29.89 -5.74 1.33
N GLU A 622 -29.13 -4.72 1.70
CA GLU A 622 -29.52 -3.75 2.72
C GLU A 622 -30.78 -2.99 2.28
N ALA A 623 -30.80 -2.50 1.04
CA ALA A 623 -31.97 -1.89 0.40
C ALA A 623 -33.18 -2.85 0.40
N ALA A 624 -32.98 -4.13 0.08
CA ALA A 624 -34.05 -5.13 0.03
C ALA A 624 -34.81 -5.29 1.37
N LYS A 625 -34.14 -5.02 2.51
CA LYS A 625 -34.77 -5.08 3.83
C LYS A 625 -35.84 -4.00 4.01
N ALA A 626 -35.74 -2.84 3.33
CA ALA A 626 -36.79 -1.82 3.34
C ALA A 626 -38.09 -2.31 2.65
N VAL A 627 -37.98 -3.16 1.63
CA VAL A 627 -39.14 -3.83 1.00
C VAL A 627 -39.78 -4.77 2.02
N LYS A 628 -38.98 -5.64 2.64
CA LYS A 628 -39.45 -6.67 3.59
C LYS A 628 -40.15 -6.08 4.81
N TYR A 629 -39.51 -5.12 5.49
CA TYR A 629 -40.02 -4.58 6.74
C TYR A 629 -40.94 -3.38 6.48
N GLY A 630 -40.53 -2.44 5.64
CA GLY A 630 -41.21 -1.17 5.43
C GLY A 630 -42.29 -1.15 4.35
N ARG A 631 -42.36 -2.16 3.48
CA ARG A 631 -43.20 -2.17 2.27
C ARG A 631 -42.91 -1.02 1.30
N VAL A 632 -41.68 -0.53 1.33
CA VAL A 632 -41.15 0.36 0.27
C VAL A 632 -41.19 -0.42 -1.04
N SER A 633 -41.56 0.22 -2.16
CA SER A 633 -41.52 -0.45 -3.46
C SER A 633 -40.08 -0.84 -3.81
N GLU A 634 -39.90 -1.87 -4.62
CA GLU A 634 -38.56 -2.35 -5.00
C GLU A 634 -37.74 -1.25 -5.69
N GLU A 635 -38.38 -0.44 -6.53
CA GLU A 635 -37.73 0.69 -7.19
C GLU A 635 -37.27 1.77 -6.19
N GLU A 636 -38.12 2.15 -5.23
CA GLU A 636 -37.75 3.14 -4.21
C GLU A 636 -36.72 2.59 -3.22
N ALA A 637 -36.76 1.28 -2.93
CA ALA A 637 -35.77 0.63 -2.10
C ALA A 637 -34.40 0.63 -2.78
N LEU A 638 -34.32 0.34 -4.08
CA LEU A 638 -33.07 0.43 -4.84
C LEU A 638 -32.48 1.84 -4.79
N LYS A 639 -33.31 2.89 -4.84
CA LYS A 639 -32.87 4.29 -4.71
C LYS A 639 -32.17 4.56 -3.38
N PHE A 640 -32.38 3.78 -2.31
CA PHE A 640 -31.69 3.98 -1.03
C PHE A 640 -30.19 3.73 -1.11
N VAL A 641 -29.71 3.06 -2.16
CA VAL A 641 -28.28 2.75 -2.37
C VAL A 641 -27.77 3.23 -3.73
N THR A 642 -28.59 3.99 -4.49
CA THR A 642 -28.20 4.59 -5.77
C THR A 642 -28.51 6.10 -5.79
N LEU A 643 -29.73 6.51 -6.11
CA LEU A 643 -30.09 7.90 -6.32
C LEU A 643 -30.11 8.72 -5.02
N ASN A 644 -30.57 8.15 -3.91
CA ASN A 644 -30.66 8.88 -2.65
C ASN A 644 -29.29 9.22 -2.06
N PRO A 645 -28.31 8.29 -1.97
CA PRO A 645 -26.96 8.68 -1.58
C PRO A 645 -26.34 9.68 -2.57
N ALA A 646 -26.61 9.59 -3.88
CA ALA A 646 -26.17 10.62 -4.84
C ALA A 646 -26.73 12.01 -4.50
N LYS A 647 -28.01 12.09 -4.12
CA LYS A 647 -28.66 13.34 -3.68
C LYS A 647 -28.07 13.87 -2.38
N LEU A 648 -27.82 12.99 -1.40
CA LEU A 648 -27.19 13.38 -0.13
C LEU A 648 -25.76 13.90 -0.36
N LEU A 649 -25.04 13.35 -1.33
CA LEU A 649 -23.69 13.77 -1.69
C LEU A 649 -23.64 14.92 -2.72
N HIS A 650 -24.79 15.46 -3.15
CA HIS A 650 -24.90 16.50 -4.18
C HIS A 650 -24.26 16.15 -5.54
N ILE A 651 -24.25 14.87 -5.90
CA ILE A 651 -23.72 14.33 -7.16
C ILE A 651 -24.80 13.67 -8.03
N ASP A 652 -26.08 13.80 -7.65
CA ASP A 652 -27.22 13.23 -8.37
C ASP A 652 -27.39 13.78 -9.78
N HIS A 653 -26.88 14.98 -10.06
CA HIS A 653 -26.84 15.54 -11.41
C HIS A 653 -25.82 14.84 -12.33
N LYS A 654 -24.91 14.03 -11.77
CA LYS A 654 -23.87 13.29 -12.50
C LYS A 654 -24.07 11.79 -12.50
N THR A 655 -24.53 11.21 -11.39
CA THR A 655 -24.64 9.75 -11.20
C THR A 655 -25.84 9.39 -10.31
N GLY A 656 -25.99 8.11 -9.97
CA GLY A 656 -27.04 7.57 -9.10
C GLY A 656 -28.32 7.13 -9.81
N SER A 657 -28.44 7.33 -11.13
CA SER A 657 -29.55 6.86 -11.95
C SER A 657 -29.13 6.62 -13.40
N LEU A 658 -29.91 5.85 -14.16
CA LEU A 658 -29.67 5.62 -15.59
C LEU A 658 -30.44 6.64 -16.43
N LYS A 659 -29.86 7.83 -16.54
CA LYS A 659 -30.41 8.95 -17.33
C LYS A 659 -29.42 9.38 -18.39
N VAL A 660 -29.91 9.68 -19.59
CA VAL A 660 -29.09 10.20 -20.70
C VAL A 660 -28.26 11.41 -20.25
N GLY A 661 -26.96 11.39 -20.55
CA GLY A 661 -25.99 12.43 -20.21
C GLY A 661 -25.37 12.29 -18.80
N LYS A 662 -25.84 11.37 -17.96
CA LYS A 662 -25.16 11.03 -16.70
C LYS A 662 -23.94 10.14 -16.96
N GLU A 663 -23.01 10.14 -16.02
CA GLU A 663 -21.86 9.23 -16.01
C GLU A 663 -22.34 7.77 -16.04
N ALA A 664 -21.66 6.94 -16.82
CA ALA A 664 -22.00 5.53 -16.98
C ALA A 664 -21.46 4.69 -15.82
N ASP A 665 -21.99 4.92 -14.61
CA ASP A 665 -21.87 4.00 -13.49
C ASP A 665 -23.01 2.97 -13.59
N VAL A 666 -22.72 1.79 -14.14
CA VAL A 666 -23.73 0.80 -14.53
C VAL A 666 -23.37 -0.58 -13.99
N VAL A 667 -24.36 -1.30 -13.46
CA VAL A 667 -24.20 -2.68 -13.00
C VAL A 667 -25.11 -3.60 -13.78
N VAL A 668 -24.56 -4.70 -14.30
CA VAL A 668 -25.31 -5.79 -14.91
C VAL A 668 -25.39 -6.93 -13.89
N TRP A 669 -26.60 -7.32 -13.51
CA TRP A 669 -26.88 -8.33 -12.50
C TRP A 669 -27.40 -9.62 -13.13
N SER A 670 -26.98 -10.75 -12.58
CA SER A 670 -27.41 -12.09 -13.00
C SER A 670 -28.88 -12.39 -12.67
N ASP A 671 -29.48 -11.67 -11.73
CA ASP A 671 -30.84 -11.85 -11.22
C ASP A 671 -31.37 -10.50 -10.70
N HIS A 672 -32.60 -10.48 -10.18
CA HIS A 672 -33.23 -9.30 -9.60
C HIS A 672 -32.31 -8.62 -8.57
N PRO A 673 -32.00 -7.31 -8.70
CA PRO A 673 -30.90 -6.67 -7.96
C PRO A 673 -31.06 -6.66 -6.44
N LEU A 674 -32.30 -6.75 -5.93
CA LEU A 674 -32.59 -6.86 -4.48
C LEU A 674 -32.62 -8.31 -3.96
N SER A 675 -32.29 -9.30 -4.79
CA SER A 675 -32.22 -10.72 -4.42
C SER A 675 -30.89 -11.05 -3.73
N ILE A 676 -30.91 -12.00 -2.81
CA ILE A 676 -29.69 -12.57 -2.21
C ILE A 676 -28.89 -13.43 -3.21
N GLU A 677 -29.53 -13.89 -4.29
CA GLU A 677 -28.92 -14.69 -5.35
C GLU A 677 -28.26 -13.83 -6.44
N ALA A 678 -28.55 -12.52 -6.46
CA ALA A 678 -28.02 -11.60 -7.47
C ALA A 678 -26.51 -11.43 -7.31
N LYS A 679 -25.80 -11.57 -8.44
CA LYS A 679 -24.37 -11.28 -8.56
C LYS A 679 -24.18 -10.19 -9.59
N ALA A 680 -23.33 -9.21 -9.30
CA ALA A 680 -22.86 -8.29 -10.32
C ALA A 680 -22.00 -9.11 -11.30
N GLU A 681 -22.43 -9.20 -12.55
CA GLU A 681 -21.66 -9.84 -13.61
C GLU A 681 -20.65 -8.85 -14.21
N LYS A 682 -21.07 -7.59 -14.37
CA LYS A 682 -20.24 -6.50 -14.89
C LYS A 682 -20.54 -5.21 -14.10
N THR A 683 -19.50 -4.49 -13.73
CA THR A 683 -19.60 -3.17 -13.06
C THR A 683 -18.76 -2.17 -13.84
N TYR A 684 -19.43 -1.15 -14.37
CA TYR A 684 -18.83 -0.03 -15.07
C TYR A 684 -18.74 1.17 -14.13
N VAL A 685 -17.61 1.87 -14.16
CA VAL A 685 -17.42 3.15 -13.47
C VAL A 685 -17.02 4.15 -14.53
N GLU A 686 -17.84 5.17 -14.74
CA GLU A 686 -17.65 6.17 -15.80
C GLU A 686 -17.40 5.51 -17.18
N GLY A 687 -18.18 4.47 -17.50
CA GLY A 687 -18.10 3.71 -18.76
C GLY A 687 -16.93 2.74 -18.90
N VAL A 688 -16.00 2.70 -17.95
CA VAL A 688 -14.88 1.75 -17.94
C VAL A 688 -15.28 0.46 -17.22
N LEU A 689 -15.06 -0.72 -17.84
CA LEU A 689 -15.34 -2.02 -17.22
C LEU A 689 -14.34 -2.35 -16.10
N ARG A 690 -14.69 -1.99 -14.86
CA ARG A 690 -13.83 -2.16 -13.68
C ARG A 690 -13.92 -3.55 -13.07
N PHE A 691 -15.09 -4.18 -13.12
CA PHE A 691 -15.27 -5.56 -12.68
C PHE A 691 -16.04 -6.37 -13.71
N ASP A 692 -15.58 -7.61 -13.91
CA ASP A 692 -16.20 -8.61 -14.77
C ASP A 692 -16.03 -9.98 -14.10
N LEU A 693 -17.14 -10.72 -13.94
CA LEU A 693 -17.16 -11.96 -13.18
C LEU A 693 -16.38 -13.10 -13.87
N GLU A 694 -16.32 -13.12 -15.20
CA GLU A 694 -15.54 -14.11 -15.95
C GLU A 694 -14.05 -13.78 -15.84
N ARG A 695 -13.68 -12.50 -16.02
CA ARG A 695 -12.31 -12.00 -15.83
C ARG A 695 -11.81 -12.25 -14.41
N ASP A 696 -12.63 -12.07 -13.38
CA ASP A 696 -12.27 -12.40 -11.99
C ASP A 696 -11.92 -13.87 -11.82
N GLN A 697 -12.63 -14.79 -12.48
CA GLN A 697 -12.30 -16.22 -12.44
C GLN A 697 -10.93 -16.49 -13.07
N THR A 698 -10.68 -15.94 -14.27
CA THR A 698 -9.38 -16.03 -14.95
C THR A 698 -8.25 -15.42 -14.11
N LEU A 699 -8.50 -14.26 -13.50
CA LEU A 699 -7.54 -13.55 -12.65
C LEU A 699 -7.17 -14.36 -11.40
N ARG A 700 -8.14 -15.00 -10.76
CA ARG A 700 -7.89 -15.90 -9.61
C ARG A 700 -7.05 -17.11 -10.00
N GLU A 701 -7.21 -17.63 -11.21
CA GLU A 701 -6.37 -18.72 -11.74
C GLU A 701 -4.96 -18.26 -12.04
N ALA A 702 -4.81 -17.11 -12.71
CA ALA A 702 -3.52 -16.49 -12.98
C ALA A 702 -2.75 -16.18 -11.69
N MET A 703 -3.40 -15.59 -10.68
CA MET A 703 -2.81 -15.35 -9.36
C MET A 703 -2.35 -16.64 -8.66
N ARG A 704 -3.09 -17.74 -8.83
CA ARG A 704 -2.72 -19.05 -8.30
C ARG A 704 -1.46 -19.61 -8.97
N LYS A 705 -1.40 -19.53 -10.31
CA LYS A 705 -0.22 -19.93 -11.11
C LYS A 705 1.00 -19.09 -10.75
N GLU A 706 0.83 -17.77 -10.65
CA GLU A 706 1.89 -16.83 -10.32
C GLU A 706 2.45 -17.06 -8.91
N ARG A 707 1.56 -17.25 -7.92
CA ARG A 707 1.97 -17.64 -6.56
C ARG A 707 2.79 -18.94 -6.57
N ALA A 708 2.39 -19.94 -7.35
CA ALA A 708 3.13 -21.19 -7.45
C ALA A 708 4.53 -20.99 -8.04
N ARG A 709 4.65 -20.17 -9.10
CA ARG A 709 5.93 -19.79 -9.72
C ARG A 709 6.86 -19.09 -8.71
N LEU A 710 6.35 -18.09 -7.99
CA LEU A 710 7.10 -17.35 -6.98
C LEU A 710 7.53 -18.25 -5.81
N THR A 711 6.65 -19.14 -5.37
CA THR A 711 6.96 -20.13 -4.32
C THR A 711 8.09 -21.08 -4.77
N ALA A 712 8.07 -21.56 -6.02
CA ALA A 712 9.14 -22.38 -6.57
C ALA A 712 10.47 -21.63 -6.63
N ARG A 713 10.46 -20.36 -7.09
CA ARG A 713 11.65 -19.49 -7.09
C ARG A 713 12.20 -19.29 -5.68
N MET A 714 11.35 -19.00 -4.69
CA MET A 714 11.78 -18.81 -3.30
C MET A 714 12.40 -20.08 -2.70
N ASN A 715 11.85 -21.25 -3.00
CA ASN A 715 12.43 -22.53 -2.58
C ASN A 715 13.83 -22.76 -3.17
N GLY A 716 14.05 -22.39 -4.45
CA GLY A 716 15.38 -22.44 -5.08
C GLY A 716 16.39 -21.45 -4.49
N ALA A 717 15.91 -20.29 -4.03
CA ALA A 717 16.76 -19.25 -3.43
C ALA A 717 17.28 -19.60 -2.01
N ARG A 718 16.80 -20.68 -1.38
CA ARG A 718 17.17 -21.09 -0.01
C ARG A 718 18.66 -21.39 0.22
N GLY A 719 19.48 -21.46 -0.82
CA GLY A 719 20.93 -21.67 -0.74
C GLY A 719 21.79 -20.44 -1.07
N GLY A 720 21.21 -19.34 -1.55
CA GLY A 720 21.94 -18.14 -1.96
C GLY A 720 22.05 -17.14 -0.83
N GLY A 721 23.27 -16.82 -0.39
CA GLY A 721 23.60 -15.96 0.75
C GLY A 721 23.17 -14.48 0.64
N GLY A 722 21.87 -14.21 0.53
CA GLY A 722 21.32 -12.89 0.81
C GLY A 722 21.35 -12.59 2.31
N GLU A 723 21.75 -11.38 2.69
CA GLU A 723 21.68 -10.92 4.07
C GLU A 723 20.22 -10.90 4.57
N GLY A 724 19.88 -11.92 5.35
CA GLY A 724 18.55 -12.11 5.94
C GLY A 724 18.07 -13.53 5.67
N GLY A 725 18.40 -14.46 6.57
CA GLY A 725 17.88 -15.83 6.49
C GLY A 725 16.36 -15.85 6.33
N ASN A 726 15.82 -16.93 5.78
CA ASN A 726 14.41 -17.03 5.37
C ASN A 726 13.47 -16.44 6.43
N LYS A 727 12.73 -15.39 6.07
CA LYS A 727 11.74 -14.78 6.95
C LYS A 727 10.62 -15.80 7.16
N ARG A 728 10.31 -16.12 8.41
CA ARG A 728 9.16 -16.97 8.71
C ARG A 728 7.89 -16.26 8.21
N PRO A 729 7.00 -16.94 7.45
CA PRO A 729 5.70 -16.38 7.13
C PRO A 729 4.94 -15.99 8.39
N THR A 730 4.38 -14.79 8.38
CA THR A 730 3.56 -14.24 9.45
C THR A 730 2.30 -13.69 8.83
N GLU A 731 1.16 -13.97 9.44
CA GLU A 731 -0.10 -13.36 9.04
C GLU A 731 0.00 -11.83 9.20
N GLN A 732 -0.24 -11.11 8.12
CA GLN A 732 -0.56 -9.69 8.22
C GLN A 732 -2.06 -9.59 8.49
N VAL A 733 -2.40 -9.11 9.68
CA VAL A 733 -3.79 -8.80 10.00
C VAL A 733 -4.06 -7.39 9.48
N GLU A 734 -4.74 -7.30 8.34
CA GLU A 734 -5.28 -6.01 7.87
C GLU A 734 -6.25 -5.47 8.91
N SER A 735 -6.03 -4.21 9.30
CA SER A 735 -6.91 -3.53 10.27
C SER A 735 -8.09 -2.91 9.53
N HIS A 736 -9.29 -3.44 9.76
CA HIS A 736 -10.50 -2.75 9.34
C HIS A 736 -10.76 -1.57 10.27
N TYR A 737 -10.95 -0.41 9.68
CA TYR A 737 -11.30 0.79 10.43
C TYR A 737 -12.81 0.92 10.54
N HIS A 738 -13.24 1.20 11.76
CA HIS A 738 -14.62 1.56 12.08
C HIS A 738 -14.67 2.97 12.65
N CYS A 739 -15.87 3.53 12.71
CA CYS A 739 -16.15 4.85 13.24
C CYS A 739 -15.34 5.22 14.50
N ASP A 740 -15.28 4.37 15.52
CA ASP A 740 -14.61 4.67 16.80
C ASP A 740 -13.14 4.23 16.85
N THR A 741 -12.52 3.86 15.73
CA THR A 741 -11.16 3.34 15.72
C THR A 741 -10.11 4.44 15.95
N LEU A 742 -9.29 4.28 16.99
CA LEU A 742 -8.05 5.03 17.23
C LEU A 742 -6.87 4.06 17.30
N THR A 743 -5.85 4.30 16.48
CA THR A 743 -4.59 3.53 16.44
C THR A 743 -3.53 4.19 17.33
N ASP A 744 -2.40 3.53 17.56
CA ASP A 744 -1.28 4.12 18.33
C ASP A 744 -0.65 5.34 17.64
N GLU A 745 -0.85 5.51 16.32
CA GLU A 745 -0.42 6.70 15.57
C GLU A 745 -1.37 7.90 15.80
N ASN A 746 -2.58 7.68 16.33
CA ASN A 746 -3.69 8.63 16.40
C ASN A 746 -4.16 8.94 17.84
N ARG A 747 -3.33 8.67 18.86
CA ARG A 747 -3.65 8.81 20.30
C ARG A 747 -3.02 10.04 20.95
#